data_AF-A0A2M8GII5-F1
#
_entry.id   AF-A0A2M8GII5-F1
#
_cell.length_a   1.000
_cell.length_b   1.000
_cell.length_c   1.000
_cell.angle_alpha   90.00
_cell.angle_beta   90.00
_cell.angle_gamma   90.00
#
_symmetry.space_group_name_H-M   'P 1'
#
loop_
_entity.id
_entity.type
_entity.pdbx_description
1 polymer ?
#
loop_
_entity_poly.entity_id
_entity_poly.type
_entity_poly.pdbx_seq_one_letter_code
_entity_poly.pdbx_strand_id
1 'polypeptide(L)'
;MDQIEEIRSKIDLVAFISETVPLKKAGRNFKGLCPFHTEKTPSFMVSPERQIWHCFGCFPKDQLVKTIFGPKKIEDIRIGDLVLTKSGEYSPVFRLLERNYQGKLIKIKTRMDSREVVMTRDHEVYCIKTKLCKQKNRETRLCQERCNQRCPTKYFKNYYIEKIKAEYLEPNDYLLYPINEAIRDVLELDLEKYLNRRKTNYGKKIRTIPLKVKVNDELLKILGYWIAEGSSHRAYIRFSLGNHEIDFAEEIIFLIKKIFGVEAKIHFRKTSKTGLEISACNSNLANIFENLCGKGAQNKHIPFVLQFLPPNKQRVLLEAIFKGDGYFGFESNTKKPTKYKAITIISPVLAEQIKDIVLRLDKFPLFFVFPEKVDKKGVHHCEAYMVKWHEKLTAHYSDFIERDGEKFWLLPIREVLTESFSGKVFNLTIKKDHSFVVNNYIVGNCGKGGDAFGFLMEIERIEFGEALRILAKKTGVVLESYRPSQSESEKDKLYQINHLAGEFFHYLLLNHQVGKKALNYILQRGISKDSLEKFKLGFAPAMWDGLQKFLVGKKGYNPEDLEKAGLIIPRQTSSTNAQQLSPNTYYDRFRDRLMFPLSDHRGNIVGFAGRVLDPEIKDLPAGRQEPKYVNTPETAVYHKSELLYPLNITKEEIKKENCAMVVEGELDAISSYQAGIKNVVAIKGSALSEEQSRLLKRFCENVILSLDADVAGDMASRRGIEVADKAGLNLKVLSLEKYKDPDEAAQKEPDYLKKRYDQAQSIYDFFIDSAFKRCRGATAEEKKKIGQEIVPILAKIEDEIVKNIYVKKLSDRLEVNEEAIILQIEKSVQKSPVLPAVKSDSPPTVKSRLLVLEEYFLALIFQSRQFEELTKKEKVLISEPVYQKIAQYLEDYLGNNKKFSPQFFFETLPAELKDAYNKLYLIDFGERIDDGGWVAREIQKTKILVETILVKEELQKTLLGLKHESKDQSESHNLDQKVLSLTKKLNDLGKRALAL
;
A
#
# COMPACT_ATOMS: atom_id res chain seq x y z
N MET A 1 -4.69 -33.76 -2.14
CA MET A 1 -4.54 -32.32 -2.44
C MET A 1 -4.57 -31.53 -1.16
N ASP A 2 -3.79 -30.44 -1.07
CA ASP A 2 -3.96 -29.45 0.00
C ASP A 2 -5.40 -28.93 -0.07
N GLN A 3 -6.15 -29.01 1.04
CA GLN A 3 -7.55 -28.58 1.10
C GLN A 3 -7.72 -27.13 0.65
N ILE A 4 -6.69 -26.30 0.85
CA ILE A 4 -6.64 -24.90 0.40
C ILE A 4 -6.60 -24.81 -1.13
N GLU A 5 -5.78 -25.64 -1.80
CA GLU A 5 -5.71 -25.68 -3.27
C GLU A 5 -6.97 -26.26 -3.89
N GLU A 6 -7.59 -27.27 -3.26
CA GLU A 6 -8.87 -27.82 -3.69
C GLU A 6 -9.95 -26.73 -3.69
N ILE A 7 -10.01 -25.92 -2.62
CA ILE A 7 -10.91 -24.79 -2.50
C ILE A 7 -10.62 -23.73 -3.56
N ARG A 8 -9.36 -23.35 -3.78
CA ARG A 8 -8.97 -22.39 -4.83
C ARG A 8 -9.41 -22.84 -6.22
N SER A 9 -9.25 -24.12 -6.53
CA SER A 9 -9.58 -24.68 -7.85
C SER A 9 -11.09 -24.75 -8.11
N LYS A 10 -11.90 -24.85 -7.05
CA LYS A 10 -13.36 -24.94 -7.13
C LYS A 10 -14.07 -23.58 -7.15
N ILE A 11 -13.36 -22.49 -6.92
CA ILE A 11 -13.92 -21.13 -6.94
C ILE A 11 -13.67 -20.51 -8.31
N ASP A 12 -14.72 -19.99 -8.93
CA ASP A 12 -14.61 -19.01 -10.02
C ASP A 12 -14.58 -17.61 -9.42
N LEU A 13 -13.42 -16.96 -9.43
CA LEU A 13 -13.21 -15.63 -8.86
C LEU A 13 -14.10 -14.57 -9.51
N VAL A 14 -14.38 -14.64 -10.82
CA VAL A 14 -15.22 -13.63 -11.45
C VAL A 14 -16.65 -13.78 -10.95
N ALA A 15 -17.17 -15.00 -10.90
CA ALA A 15 -18.49 -15.26 -10.32
C ALA A 15 -18.53 -14.84 -8.83
N PHE A 16 -17.52 -15.24 -8.07
CA PHE A 16 -17.39 -14.97 -6.64
C PHE A 16 -17.35 -13.46 -6.32
N ILE A 17 -16.57 -12.68 -7.05
CA ILE A 17 -16.48 -11.24 -6.84
C ILE A 17 -17.72 -10.52 -7.39
N SER A 18 -18.33 -11.03 -8.46
CA SER A 18 -19.56 -10.44 -9.03
C SER A 18 -20.75 -10.50 -8.10
N GLU A 19 -20.72 -11.34 -7.04
CA GLU A 19 -21.71 -11.34 -5.96
C GLU A 19 -21.72 -10.02 -5.17
N THR A 20 -20.57 -9.32 -5.10
CA THR A 20 -20.41 -8.12 -4.27
C THR A 20 -20.09 -6.86 -5.09
N VAL A 21 -19.44 -7.01 -6.24
CA VAL A 21 -19.02 -5.90 -7.10
C VAL A 21 -19.61 -6.07 -8.50
N PRO A 22 -20.37 -5.10 -9.03
CA PRO A 22 -20.86 -5.17 -10.40
C PRO A 22 -19.68 -5.08 -11.39
N LEU A 23 -19.36 -6.21 -12.03
CA LEU A 23 -18.27 -6.34 -12.99
C LEU A 23 -18.78 -6.31 -14.44
N LYS A 24 -18.07 -5.59 -15.31
CA LYS A 24 -18.29 -5.58 -16.77
C LYS A 24 -17.09 -6.17 -17.49
N LYS A 25 -17.32 -6.97 -18.52
CA LYS A 25 -16.26 -7.57 -19.33
C LYS A 25 -15.40 -6.49 -20.01
N ALA A 26 -14.08 -6.66 -19.96
CA ALA A 26 -13.08 -5.76 -20.53
C ALA A 26 -11.92 -6.58 -21.10
N GLY A 27 -12.08 -7.07 -22.33
CA GLY A 27 -11.14 -8.01 -22.96
C GLY A 27 -11.20 -9.40 -22.30
N ARG A 28 -10.04 -9.93 -21.90
CA ARG A 28 -9.92 -11.20 -21.13
C ARG A 28 -10.23 -11.05 -19.63
N ASN A 29 -10.29 -9.82 -19.14
CA ASN A 29 -10.53 -9.50 -17.73
C ASN A 29 -11.92 -8.86 -17.54
N PHE A 30 -12.28 -8.62 -16.30
CA PHE A 30 -13.49 -7.93 -15.87
C PHE A 30 -13.12 -6.67 -15.10
N LYS A 31 -13.95 -5.62 -15.20
CA LYS A 31 -13.72 -4.33 -14.52
C LYS A 31 -14.96 -3.84 -13.77
N GLY A 32 -14.77 -3.22 -12.61
CA GLY A 32 -15.84 -2.66 -11.78
C GLY A 32 -15.38 -1.44 -11.00
N LEU A 33 -16.32 -0.82 -10.28
CA LEU A 33 -15.96 0.16 -9.26
C LEU A 33 -15.33 -0.59 -8.09
N CYS A 34 -14.24 -0.05 -7.58
CA CYS A 34 -13.48 -0.65 -6.50
C CYS A 34 -14.29 -0.64 -5.21
N PRO A 35 -14.59 -1.81 -4.60
CA PRO A 35 -15.34 -1.83 -3.35
C PRO A 35 -14.54 -1.27 -2.17
N PHE A 36 -13.25 -1.02 -2.38
CA PHE A 36 -12.32 -0.55 -1.36
C PHE A 36 -12.05 0.96 -1.43
N HIS A 37 -12.44 1.63 -2.52
CA HIS A 37 -12.22 3.06 -2.71
C HIS A 37 -13.45 3.72 -3.33
N THR A 38 -13.85 4.86 -2.78
CA THR A 38 -14.95 5.66 -3.36
C THR A 38 -14.49 6.26 -4.68
N GLU A 39 -14.99 5.73 -5.80
CA GLU A 39 -14.63 6.18 -7.14
C GLU A 39 -15.84 6.24 -8.08
N LYS A 40 -15.82 7.17 -9.04
CA LYS A 40 -16.86 7.31 -10.08
C LYS A 40 -16.49 6.63 -11.40
N THR A 41 -15.27 6.11 -11.52
CA THR A 41 -14.76 5.43 -12.72
C THR A 41 -14.15 4.09 -12.35
N PRO A 42 -14.45 2.98 -13.05
CA PRO A 42 -13.95 1.65 -12.72
C PRO A 42 -12.41 1.57 -12.68
N SER A 43 -11.82 1.36 -11.50
CA SER A 43 -10.39 1.06 -11.34
C SER A 43 -10.14 -0.37 -10.84
N PHE A 44 -11.20 -1.12 -10.52
CA PHE A 44 -11.12 -2.49 -10.06
C PHE A 44 -11.11 -3.47 -11.22
N MET A 45 -10.10 -4.33 -11.31
CA MET A 45 -9.94 -5.33 -12.36
C MET A 45 -9.88 -6.73 -11.76
N VAL A 46 -10.55 -7.70 -12.38
CA VAL A 46 -10.57 -9.12 -12.01
C VAL A 46 -10.17 -9.98 -13.20
N SER A 47 -9.24 -10.90 -13.00
CA SER A 47 -8.76 -11.83 -14.02
C SER A 47 -9.33 -13.24 -13.78
N PRO A 48 -10.22 -13.75 -14.65
CA PRO A 48 -10.82 -15.09 -14.52
C PRO A 48 -9.78 -16.19 -14.70
N GLU A 49 -8.86 -16.02 -15.64
CA GLU A 49 -7.84 -17.01 -15.97
C GLU A 49 -6.83 -17.20 -14.82
N ARG A 50 -6.48 -16.11 -14.14
CA ARG A 50 -5.48 -16.10 -13.07
C ARG A 50 -6.08 -16.15 -11.67
N GLN A 51 -7.40 -16.10 -11.55
CA GLN A 51 -8.11 -16.07 -10.27
C GLN A 51 -7.55 -14.99 -9.31
N ILE A 52 -7.31 -13.77 -9.82
CA ILE A 52 -6.84 -12.60 -9.04
C ILE A 52 -7.58 -11.29 -9.35
N TRP A 53 -7.57 -10.32 -8.43
CA TRP A 53 -8.14 -8.96 -8.59
C TRP A 53 -7.16 -7.82 -8.20
N HIS A 54 -7.41 -6.57 -8.63
CA HIS A 54 -6.60 -5.38 -8.30
C HIS A 54 -7.32 -4.02 -8.47
N CYS A 55 -6.91 -2.97 -7.75
CA CYS A 55 -7.47 -1.59 -7.81
C CYS A 55 -6.40 -0.51 -8.18
N PHE A 56 -6.73 0.65 -8.81
CA PHE A 56 -5.71 1.56 -9.43
C PHE A 56 -5.90 3.10 -9.26
N GLY A 57 -5.01 3.76 -8.51
CA GLY A 57 -4.72 5.23 -8.53
C GLY A 57 -3.40 5.55 -9.28
N CYS A 58 -3.20 6.75 -9.86
CA CYS A 58 -2.20 6.93 -10.95
C CYS A 58 -1.60 8.36 -11.14
N PHE A 59 -0.59 8.50 -12.03
CA PHE A 59 0.12 9.73 -12.44
C PHE A 59 -0.12 10.06 -13.93
N PRO A 60 -0.18 11.33 -14.38
CA PRO A 60 -0.13 11.64 -15.81
C PRO A 60 1.23 11.28 -16.42
N LYS A 61 1.33 11.34 -17.75
CA LYS A 61 2.60 11.21 -18.49
C LYS A 61 3.65 12.23 -18.03
N ASP A 62 4.90 12.01 -18.42
CA ASP A 62 6.05 12.90 -18.20
C ASP A 62 6.52 13.03 -16.73
N GLN A 63 5.84 12.38 -15.77
CA GLN A 63 6.35 12.30 -14.39
C GLN A 63 7.60 11.41 -14.32
N LEU A 64 8.67 11.87 -13.67
CA LEU A 64 9.97 11.19 -13.66
C LEU A 64 10.11 10.28 -12.44
N VAL A 65 10.21 8.97 -12.68
CA VAL A 65 10.55 7.97 -11.67
C VAL A 65 12.06 7.89 -11.51
N LYS A 66 12.55 7.89 -10.27
CA LYS A 66 13.97 7.73 -9.96
C LYS A 66 14.41 6.28 -10.14
N THR A 67 15.23 6.01 -11.16
CA THR A 67 15.85 4.70 -11.40
C THR A 67 17.34 4.71 -11.09
N ILE A 68 17.95 3.52 -10.98
CA ILE A 68 19.39 3.38 -10.72
C ILE A 68 20.28 4.02 -11.80
N PHE A 69 19.78 4.11 -13.04
CA PHE A 69 20.50 4.70 -14.17
C PHE A 69 20.07 6.15 -14.47
N GLY A 70 19.34 6.78 -13.54
CA GLY A 70 18.84 8.14 -13.67
C GLY A 70 17.31 8.23 -13.74
N PRO A 71 16.76 9.45 -13.87
CA PRO A 71 15.33 9.66 -13.95
C PRO A 71 14.78 9.14 -15.28
N LYS A 72 13.62 8.48 -15.24
CA LYS A 72 12.93 7.94 -16.42
C LYS A 72 11.45 8.28 -16.34
N LYS A 73 10.82 8.67 -17.46
CA LYS A 73 9.39 8.99 -17.50
C LYS A 73 8.56 7.77 -17.09
N ILE A 74 7.47 7.98 -16.38
CA ILE A 74 6.66 6.90 -15.80
C ILE A 74 6.09 5.96 -16.88
N GLU A 75 5.72 6.50 -18.05
CA GLU A 75 5.26 5.73 -19.21
C GLU A 75 6.37 4.89 -19.88
N ASP A 76 7.63 5.25 -19.67
CA ASP A 76 8.79 4.56 -20.24
C ASP A 76 9.32 3.46 -19.33
N ILE A 77 8.87 3.40 -18.07
CA ILE A 77 9.27 2.35 -17.11
C ILE A 77 8.92 0.97 -17.67
N ARG A 78 9.81 0.01 -17.46
CA ARG A 78 9.69 -1.39 -17.86
C ARG A 78 9.76 -2.30 -16.64
N ILE A 79 9.12 -3.48 -16.72
CA ILE A 79 9.25 -4.51 -15.69
C ILE A 79 10.74 -4.87 -15.55
N GLY A 80 11.22 -4.93 -14.31
CA GLY A 80 12.63 -5.15 -13.99
C GLY A 80 13.46 -3.87 -13.83
N ASP A 81 12.96 -2.69 -14.25
CA ASP A 81 13.66 -1.43 -13.97
C ASP A 81 13.80 -1.25 -12.45
N LEU A 82 15.02 -0.92 -11.99
CA LEU A 82 15.31 -0.73 -10.58
C LEU A 82 14.97 0.71 -10.16
N VAL A 83 13.93 0.88 -9.33
CA VAL A 83 13.43 2.18 -8.86
C VAL A 83 13.76 2.40 -7.38
N LEU A 84 14.02 3.65 -7.01
CA LEU A 84 14.32 4.03 -5.63
C LEU A 84 13.05 3.99 -4.77
N THR A 85 13.10 3.29 -3.64
CA THR A 85 11.97 3.11 -2.71
C THR A 85 12.08 4.02 -1.48
N LYS A 86 11.03 4.07 -0.64
CA LYS A 86 11.02 4.79 0.64
C LYS A 86 12.20 4.40 1.52
N SER A 87 12.60 3.13 1.53
CA SER A 87 13.73 2.67 2.34
C SER A 87 15.11 3.13 1.82
N GLY A 88 15.15 3.93 0.75
CA GLY A 88 16.40 4.38 0.13
C GLY A 88 17.11 3.31 -0.69
N GLU A 89 16.52 2.12 -0.87
CA GLU A 89 17.07 1.05 -1.69
C GLU A 89 16.47 1.05 -3.10
N TYR A 90 17.13 0.37 -4.03
CA TYR A 90 16.59 0.16 -5.38
C TYR A 90 15.90 -1.21 -5.48
N SER A 91 14.65 -1.23 -5.93
CA SER A 91 13.83 -2.44 -6.08
C SER A 91 13.31 -2.59 -7.51
N PRO A 92 13.23 -3.81 -8.08
CA PRO A 92 12.73 -3.99 -9.43
C PRO A 92 11.22 -3.75 -9.51
N VAL A 93 10.81 -3.06 -10.57
CA VAL A 93 9.39 -2.92 -10.94
C VAL A 93 8.84 -4.29 -11.29
N PHE A 94 7.80 -4.71 -10.59
CA PHE A 94 7.11 -5.98 -10.75
C PHE A 94 5.97 -5.89 -11.74
N ARG A 95 5.23 -4.77 -11.74
CA ARG A 95 4.05 -4.57 -12.58
C ARG A 95 3.95 -3.12 -13.04
N LEU A 96 3.46 -2.92 -14.26
CA LEU A 96 3.11 -1.63 -14.83
C LEU A 96 1.60 -1.54 -15.02
N LEU A 97 1.06 -0.35 -14.81
CA LEU A 97 -0.36 -0.09 -14.76
C LEU A 97 -0.66 1.17 -15.58
N GLU A 98 -1.68 1.13 -16.43
CA GLU A 98 -2.18 2.31 -17.12
C GLU A 98 -3.71 2.28 -17.24
N ARG A 99 -4.33 3.47 -17.23
CA ARG A 99 -5.77 3.64 -17.51
C ARG A 99 -6.07 5.03 -18.05
N ASN A 100 -7.23 5.19 -18.67
CA ASN A 100 -7.79 6.52 -18.92
C ASN A 100 -8.39 7.10 -17.63
N TYR A 101 -8.15 8.38 -17.39
CA TYR A 101 -8.65 9.13 -16.24
C TYR A 101 -9.27 10.44 -16.71
N GLN A 102 -10.45 10.75 -16.18
CA GLN A 102 -11.13 12.02 -16.36
C GLN A 102 -11.52 12.52 -14.98
N GLY A 103 -10.94 13.64 -14.57
CA GLY A 103 -11.10 14.17 -13.22
C GLY A 103 -10.11 15.27 -12.91
N LYS A 104 -9.91 15.56 -11.63
CA LYS A 104 -8.96 16.57 -11.18
C LYS A 104 -7.61 15.93 -10.83
N LEU A 105 -6.50 16.57 -11.19
CA LEU A 105 -5.16 16.24 -10.74
C LEU A 105 -4.72 17.23 -9.66
N ILE A 106 -3.93 16.76 -8.71
CA ILE A 106 -3.23 17.56 -7.71
C ILE A 106 -1.82 17.81 -8.19
N LYS A 107 -1.42 19.09 -8.22
CA LYS A 107 -0.09 19.56 -8.61
C LYS A 107 0.59 20.20 -7.40
N ILE A 108 1.74 19.68 -7.00
CA ILE A 108 2.44 20.10 -5.79
C ILE A 108 3.78 20.74 -6.17
N LYS A 109 4.06 21.90 -5.58
CA LYS A 109 5.34 22.60 -5.69
C LYS A 109 5.99 22.71 -4.32
N THR A 110 7.30 22.45 -4.23
CA THR A 110 8.04 22.58 -2.97
C THR A 110 8.96 23.79 -2.97
N ARG A 111 9.48 24.15 -1.80
CA ARG A 111 10.43 25.28 -1.66
C ARG A 111 11.85 24.92 -2.06
N MET A 112 12.20 23.63 -2.00
CA MET A 112 13.57 23.15 -2.12
C MET A 112 13.85 22.48 -3.47
N ASP A 113 12.84 21.89 -4.10
CA ASP A 113 12.89 21.39 -5.47
C ASP A 113 11.83 22.10 -6.31
N SER A 114 12.27 22.69 -7.42
CA SER A 114 11.41 23.40 -8.37
C SER A 114 10.55 22.50 -9.25
N ARG A 115 10.83 21.19 -9.31
CA ARG A 115 9.97 20.24 -10.02
C ARG A 115 8.60 20.19 -9.34
N GLU A 116 7.58 20.13 -10.17
CA GLU A 116 6.23 19.86 -9.72
C GLU A 116 5.92 18.38 -9.87
N VAL A 117 5.24 17.80 -8.88
CA VAL A 117 4.66 16.47 -9.01
C VAL A 117 3.17 16.61 -9.25
N VAL A 118 2.67 15.88 -10.23
CA VAL A 118 1.25 15.88 -10.62
C VAL A 118 0.72 14.46 -10.49
N MET A 119 -0.41 14.28 -9.81
CA MET A 119 -1.00 12.96 -9.57
C MET A 119 -2.52 13.03 -9.38
N THR A 120 -3.21 11.89 -9.41
CA THR A 120 -4.64 11.86 -9.07
C THR A 120 -4.86 12.20 -7.59
N ARG A 121 -6.03 12.77 -7.26
CA ARG A 121 -6.37 13.22 -5.89
C ARG A 121 -6.24 12.14 -4.83
N ASP A 122 -6.56 10.91 -5.21
CA ASP A 122 -6.58 9.71 -4.39
C ASP A 122 -5.21 9.04 -4.23
N HIS A 123 -4.19 9.50 -4.95
CA HIS A 123 -2.86 8.89 -4.91
C HIS A 123 -2.24 9.03 -3.53
N GLU A 124 -1.67 7.95 -3.00
CA GLU A 124 -1.05 7.94 -1.68
C GLU A 124 0.36 8.53 -1.72
N VAL A 125 0.65 9.45 -0.81
CA VAL A 125 1.93 10.16 -0.68
C VAL A 125 2.43 10.04 0.74
N TYR A 126 3.75 9.87 0.91
CA TYR A 126 4.38 9.90 2.22
C TYR A 126 4.74 11.33 2.59
N CYS A 127 4.23 11.80 3.72
CA CYS A 127 4.46 13.17 4.19
C CYS A 127 4.60 13.26 5.71
N ILE A 128 5.03 14.41 6.20
CA ILE A 128 4.89 14.82 7.60
C ILE A 128 3.96 16.02 7.64
N LYS A 129 2.80 15.86 8.26
CA LYS A 129 1.84 16.95 8.46
C LYS A 129 2.41 17.97 9.44
N THR A 130 2.33 19.25 9.08
CA THR A 130 2.75 20.33 9.96
C THR A 130 1.70 20.64 11.02
N LYS A 131 2.15 21.08 12.21
CA LYS A 131 1.28 21.53 13.31
C LYS A 131 1.68 22.94 13.71
N LEU A 132 0.70 23.80 13.96
CA LEU A 132 0.93 25.19 14.36
C LEU A 132 1.68 25.27 15.71
N CYS A 133 2.89 25.84 15.70
CA CYS A 133 3.67 26.06 16.91
C CYS A 133 3.23 27.34 17.64
N LYS A 134 2.34 27.21 18.64
CA LYS A 134 1.83 28.34 19.45
C LYS A 134 2.93 29.16 20.16
N GLN A 135 4.06 28.55 20.51
CA GLN A 135 5.13 29.22 21.25
C GLN A 135 6.02 30.12 20.37
N LYS A 136 6.28 29.73 19.12
CA LYS A 136 7.14 30.49 18.21
C LYS A 136 6.36 31.33 17.21
N ASN A 137 5.02 31.26 17.25
CA ASN A 137 4.11 31.88 16.29
C ASN A 137 4.54 31.63 14.83
N ARG A 138 4.85 30.36 14.52
CA ARG A 138 5.33 29.93 13.20
C ARG A 138 4.56 28.71 12.74
N GLU A 139 4.07 28.75 11.52
CA GLU A 139 3.37 27.64 10.84
C GLU A 139 4.33 26.53 10.39
N THR A 140 5.62 26.83 10.23
CA THR A 140 6.44 26.15 9.21
C THR A 140 7.65 25.35 9.71
N ARG A 141 7.79 25.03 11.01
CA ARG A 141 8.98 24.29 11.49
C ARG A 141 8.63 23.14 12.44
N LEU A 142 9.10 21.94 12.10
CA LEU A 142 9.05 20.76 12.96
C LEU A 142 9.70 21.06 14.33
N CYS A 143 9.05 20.67 15.42
CA CYS A 143 9.59 20.88 16.77
C CYS A 143 10.64 19.80 17.13
N GLN A 144 11.73 20.21 17.78
CA GLN A 144 12.78 19.30 18.28
C GLN A 144 12.53 18.80 19.71
N GLU A 145 13.16 17.69 20.11
CA GLU A 145 13.26 17.25 21.53
C GLU A 145 13.88 18.30 22.45
N ARG A 146 14.82 19.10 21.92
CA ARG A 146 15.47 20.21 22.63
C ARG A 146 14.68 21.52 22.56
N CYS A 147 13.48 21.52 21.96
CA CYS A 147 12.61 22.68 21.95
C CYS A 147 12.17 22.98 23.39
N ASN A 148 12.48 24.19 23.87
CA ASN A 148 12.29 24.74 25.21
C ASN A 148 11.45 23.86 26.16
N GLN A 149 12.05 23.33 27.24
CA GLN A 149 11.40 22.42 28.19
C GLN A 149 10.11 22.98 28.82
N ARG A 150 9.94 24.31 28.81
CA ARG A 150 8.74 25.03 29.26
C ARG A 150 7.64 25.16 28.19
N CYS A 151 7.79 24.53 27.02
CA CYS A 151 6.76 24.50 25.99
C CYS A 151 5.53 23.73 26.51
N PRO A 152 4.35 24.37 26.68
CA PRO A 152 3.19 23.70 27.27
C PRO A 152 2.61 22.59 26.39
N THR A 153 2.96 22.57 25.10
CA THR A 153 2.39 21.65 24.09
C THR A 153 3.33 20.52 23.64
N LYS A 154 4.64 20.58 23.93
CA LYS A 154 5.66 19.54 23.63
C LYS A 154 5.48 18.78 22.30
N TYR A 155 5.26 19.49 21.17
CA TYR A 155 4.93 18.89 19.86
C TYR A 155 5.94 17.89 19.26
N PHE A 156 7.20 17.89 19.73
CA PHE A 156 8.27 17.09 19.15
C PHE A 156 8.06 15.57 19.21
N LYS A 157 7.18 15.08 20.10
CA LYS A 157 6.80 13.66 20.16
C LYS A 157 5.75 13.24 19.12
N ASN A 158 5.17 14.19 18.38
CA ASN A 158 3.93 14.00 17.60
C ASN A 158 4.08 14.19 16.08
N TYR A 159 5.31 14.16 15.54
CA TYR A 159 5.56 14.13 14.10
C TYR A 159 5.98 12.72 13.66
N TYR A 160 5.13 12.08 12.87
CA TYR A 160 5.35 10.78 12.27
C TYR A 160 5.24 10.90 10.75
N ILE A 161 5.87 9.97 10.04
CA ILE A 161 5.71 9.83 8.60
C ILE A 161 4.34 9.19 8.37
N GLU A 162 3.47 9.90 7.67
CA GLU A 162 2.10 9.50 7.35
C GLU A 162 2.01 9.14 5.88
N LYS A 163 1.21 8.13 5.56
CA LYS A 163 0.80 7.84 4.19
C LYS A 163 -0.62 8.37 4.03
N ILE A 164 -0.81 9.43 3.26
CA ILE A 164 -2.11 10.08 3.08
C ILE A 164 -2.41 10.26 1.59
N LYS A 165 -3.68 10.50 1.25
CA LYS A 165 -4.03 10.88 -0.12
C LYS A 165 -3.52 12.27 -0.47
N ALA A 166 -3.13 12.47 -1.72
CA ALA A 166 -2.62 13.73 -2.23
C ALA A 166 -3.57 14.93 -2.00
N GLU A 167 -4.88 14.70 -2.01
CA GLU A 167 -5.88 15.74 -1.74
C GLU A 167 -5.87 16.30 -0.31
N TYR A 168 -5.25 15.60 0.64
CA TYR A 168 -5.16 16.05 2.04
C TYR A 168 -3.84 16.78 2.35
N LEU A 169 -2.99 16.97 1.34
CA LEU A 169 -1.75 17.74 1.48
C LEU A 169 -2.07 19.23 1.50
N GLU A 170 -1.41 19.95 2.41
CA GLU A 170 -1.57 21.38 2.59
C GLU A 170 -0.23 22.10 2.41
N PRO A 171 -0.23 23.40 2.05
CA PRO A 171 0.96 24.22 2.10
C PRO A 171 1.66 24.10 3.46
N ASN A 172 2.99 24.04 3.44
CA ASN A 172 3.90 23.80 4.58
C ASN A 172 4.06 22.35 5.04
N ASP A 173 3.20 21.40 4.67
CA ASP A 173 3.50 19.98 4.92
C ASP A 173 4.82 19.57 4.26
N TYR A 174 5.47 18.55 4.81
CA TYR A 174 6.75 18.10 4.28
C TYR A 174 6.56 16.83 3.46
N LEU A 175 6.89 16.90 2.18
CA LEU A 175 7.18 15.70 1.39
C LEU A 175 8.57 15.17 1.74
N LEU A 176 8.80 13.90 1.42
CA LEU A 176 9.98 13.18 1.82
C LEU A 176 10.74 12.69 0.59
N TYR A 177 12.07 12.79 0.62
CA TYR A 177 12.98 12.11 -0.30
C TYR A 177 13.93 11.21 0.49
N PRO A 178 14.12 9.93 0.12
CA PRO A 178 14.94 9.02 0.89
C PRO A 178 16.42 9.22 0.55
N ILE A 179 17.25 9.39 1.58
CA ILE A 179 18.71 9.53 1.44
C ILE A 179 19.31 8.12 1.40
N ASN A 180 19.90 7.73 0.27
CA ASN A 180 20.55 6.44 0.13
C ASN A 180 21.93 6.44 0.80
N GLU A 181 22.03 5.75 1.94
CA GLU A 181 23.26 5.61 2.72
C GLU A 181 24.10 4.36 2.36
N ALA A 182 23.78 3.68 1.25
CA ALA A 182 24.53 2.49 0.83
C ALA A 182 25.97 2.85 0.43
N ILE A 183 26.93 2.14 1.02
CA ILE A 183 28.36 2.31 0.72
C ILE A 183 28.86 1.07 -0.03
N ARG A 184 29.43 1.29 -1.22
CA ARG A 184 30.11 0.27 -2.01
C ARG A 184 31.44 0.84 -2.45
N ASP A 185 32.51 0.43 -1.78
CA ASP A 185 33.83 0.88 -2.18
C ASP A 185 34.33 0.10 -3.39
N VAL A 186 34.88 0.83 -4.35
CA VAL A 186 35.52 0.30 -5.54
C VAL A 186 36.99 0.61 -5.41
N LEU A 187 37.84 -0.41 -5.42
CA LEU A 187 39.29 -0.25 -5.27
C LEU A 187 39.98 -0.14 -6.63
N GLU A 188 39.45 -0.81 -7.65
CA GLU A 188 40.00 -0.86 -9.00
C GLU A 188 38.86 -0.75 -10.03
N LEU A 189 39.08 0.04 -11.07
CA LEU A 189 38.17 0.22 -12.19
C LEU A 189 38.75 -0.49 -13.43
N ASP A 190 37.96 -1.42 -13.97
CA ASP A 190 38.25 -2.12 -15.21
C ASP A 190 37.73 -1.31 -16.41
N LEU A 191 38.65 -0.61 -17.08
CA LEU A 191 38.40 0.23 -18.23
C LEU A 191 38.12 -0.57 -19.51
N GLU A 192 38.51 -1.86 -19.56
CA GLU A 192 38.25 -2.71 -20.74
C GLU A 192 36.75 -2.86 -20.99
N LYS A 193 35.94 -2.89 -19.93
CA LYS A 193 34.47 -2.93 -19.99
C LYS A 193 33.84 -1.74 -20.71
N TYR A 194 34.57 -0.63 -20.81
CA TYR A 194 34.11 0.62 -21.42
C TYR A 194 34.76 0.85 -22.80
N LEU A 195 35.48 -0.13 -23.33
CA LEU A 195 36.12 -0.07 -24.64
C LEU A 195 35.26 -0.73 -25.71
N ASN A 196 34.40 0.04 -26.37
CA ASN A 196 33.56 -0.40 -27.49
C ASN A 196 34.26 -0.11 -28.83
N ARG A 197 34.96 -1.10 -29.39
CA ARG A 197 35.61 -0.97 -30.71
C ARG A 197 34.58 -0.93 -31.84
N ARG A 198 34.64 0.11 -32.68
CA ARG A 198 34.31 -0.03 -34.12
C ARG A 198 35.61 -0.41 -34.83
N LYS A 199 35.59 -1.45 -35.69
CA LYS A 199 36.70 -1.73 -36.61
C LYS A 199 36.86 -0.51 -37.53
N THR A 200 37.85 0.33 -37.27
CA THR A 200 38.22 1.43 -38.18
C THR A 200 39.58 1.13 -38.79
N ASN A 201 39.66 1.19 -40.12
CA ASN A 201 40.87 0.90 -40.92
C ASN A 201 41.90 2.05 -40.93
N TYR A 202 41.74 3.08 -40.11
CA TYR A 202 42.62 4.26 -40.12
C TYR A 202 43.14 4.59 -38.72
N GLY A 203 44.46 4.64 -38.58
CA GLY A 203 45.17 5.13 -37.39
C GLY A 203 46.34 4.24 -36.94
N LYS A 204 47.41 4.85 -36.42
CA LYS A 204 48.52 4.14 -35.75
C LYS A 204 47.96 3.21 -34.66
N LYS A 205 48.50 1.99 -34.52
CA LYS A 205 48.28 1.15 -33.32
C LYS A 205 48.71 1.97 -32.09
N ILE A 206 47.74 2.46 -31.33
CA ILE A 206 47.99 3.34 -30.19
C ILE A 206 48.58 2.51 -29.04
N ARG A 207 49.54 3.10 -28.32
CA ARG A 207 50.16 2.55 -27.11
C ARG A 207 49.09 2.10 -26.10
N THR A 208 49.35 0.97 -25.45
CA THR A 208 48.47 0.38 -24.43
C THR A 208 48.34 1.33 -23.24
N ILE A 209 47.13 1.80 -22.97
CA ILE A 209 46.75 2.42 -21.69
C ILE A 209 46.56 1.30 -20.66
N PRO A 210 46.73 1.58 -19.35
CA PRO A 210 46.35 0.62 -18.33
C PRO A 210 44.85 0.34 -18.41
N LEU A 211 44.49 -0.93 -18.54
CA LEU A 211 43.08 -1.35 -18.58
C LEU A 211 42.47 -1.46 -17.18
N LYS A 212 43.30 -1.53 -16.15
CA LYS A 212 42.90 -1.57 -14.75
C LYS A 212 43.55 -0.41 -14.02
N VAL A 213 42.73 0.41 -13.36
CA VAL A 213 43.20 1.63 -12.70
C VAL A 213 42.65 1.68 -11.28
N LYS A 214 43.52 1.97 -10.31
CA LYS A 214 43.12 2.14 -8.91
C LYS A 214 42.17 3.33 -8.76
N VAL A 215 41.09 3.15 -8.03
CA VAL A 215 40.14 4.23 -7.69
C VAL A 215 40.66 5.00 -6.47
N ASN A 216 41.56 5.93 -6.74
CA ASN A 216 42.13 6.88 -5.79
C ASN A 216 41.68 8.32 -6.10
N ASP A 217 42.10 9.27 -5.28
CA ASP A 217 41.76 10.69 -5.45
C ASP A 217 42.16 11.24 -6.82
N GLU A 218 43.25 10.75 -7.40
CA GLU A 218 43.76 11.17 -8.71
C GLU A 218 42.82 10.76 -9.84
N LEU A 219 42.35 9.50 -9.84
CA LEU A 219 41.36 9.03 -10.80
C LEU A 219 40.03 9.76 -10.64
N LEU A 220 39.58 9.96 -9.40
CA LEU A 220 38.31 10.67 -9.13
C LEU A 220 38.37 12.12 -9.59
N LYS A 221 39.51 12.79 -9.40
CA LYS A 221 39.75 14.14 -9.92
C LYS A 221 39.63 14.22 -11.44
N ILE A 222 40.36 13.37 -12.18
CA ILE A 222 40.33 13.44 -13.65
C ILE A 222 38.96 13.05 -14.23
N LEU A 223 38.23 12.14 -13.58
CA LEU A 223 36.84 11.83 -13.95
C LEU A 223 35.93 13.03 -13.69
N GLY A 224 36.08 13.72 -12.55
CA GLY A 224 35.35 14.94 -12.23
C GLY A 224 35.63 16.08 -13.22
N TYR A 225 36.91 16.30 -13.54
CA TYR A 225 37.32 17.29 -14.56
C TYR A 225 36.77 16.95 -15.94
N TRP A 226 36.68 15.66 -16.27
CA TRP A 226 36.06 15.26 -17.53
C TRP A 226 34.57 15.53 -17.54
N ILE A 227 33.88 15.25 -16.43
CA ILE A 227 32.45 15.48 -16.32
C ILE A 227 32.13 16.95 -16.53
N ALA A 228 32.94 17.85 -15.96
CA ALA A 228 32.81 19.29 -16.11
C ALA A 228 33.23 19.78 -17.51
N GLU A 229 34.52 19.68 -17.83
CA GLU A 229 35.12 20.40 -18.98
C GLU A 229 35.53 19.50 -20.14
N GLY A 230 35.39 18.18 -19.95
CA GLY A 230 35.86 17.17 -20.88
C GLY A 230 34.96 16.99 -22.10
N SER A 231 35.55 16.85 -23.26
CA SER A 231 34.89 16.35 -24.46
C SER A 231 35.85 15.53 -25.32
N SER A 232 35.31 14.80 -26.28
CA SER A 232 36.09 13.94 -27.17
C SER A 232 35.79 14.28 -28.62
N HIS A 233 36.80 14.08 -29.46
CA HIS A 233 36.63 14.13 -30.91
C HIS A 233 37.48 13.08 -31.59
N ARG A 234 36.83 12.08 -32.21
CA ARG A 234 37.42 10.95 -32.95
C ARG A 234 38.53 10.21 -32.19
N ALA A 235 39.73 10.76 -32.14
CA ALA A 235 40.96 10.12 -31.67
C ALA A 235 41.62 10.81 -30.46
N TYR A 236 40.99 11.82 -29.87
CA TYR A 236 41.54 12.51 -28.70
C TYR A 236 40.48 12.91 -27.69
N ILE A 237 40.90 13.00 -26.43
CA ILE A 237 40.17 13.71 -25.37
C ILE A 237 40.67 15.15 -25.31
N ARG A 238 39.77 16.07 -24.96
CA ARG A 238 40.09 17.47 -24.75
C ARG A 238 39.35 18.04 -23.53
N PHE A 239 39.92 19.08 -22.94
CA PHE A 239 39.32 19.86 -21.87
C PHE A 239 39.38 21.33 -22.27
N SER A 240 38.25 22.05 -22.19
CA SER A 240 38.18 23.47 -22.54
C SER A 240 38.17 24.29 -21.26
N LEU A 241 39.14 25.19 -21.06
CA LEU A 241 39.22 26.03 -19.85
C LEU A 241 39.35 27.51 -20.20
N GLY A 242 39.18 28.37 -19.21
CA GLY A 242 39.55 29.77 -19.27
C GLY A 242 41.07 29.96 -19.39
N ASN A 243 41.49 31.03 -20.08
CA ASN A 243 42.92 31.37 -20.24
C ASN A 243 43.68 31.63 -18.93
N HIS A 244 42.98 31.94 -17.84
CA HIS A 244 43.53 32.20 -16.52
C HIS A 244 43.68 30.93 -15.66
N GLU A 245 43.20 29.78 -16.14
CA GLU A 245 43.17 28.52 -15.39
C GLU A 245 44.37 27.61 -15.73
N ILE A 246 45.57 28.19 -15.82
CA ILE A 246 46.79 27.48 -16.24
C ILE A 246 47.13 26.36 -15.25
N ASP A 247 47.09 26.62 -13.94
CA ASP A 247 47.35 25.61 -12.90
C ASP A 247 46.37 24.42 -13.00
N PHE A 248 45.13 24.70 -13.40
CA PHE A 248 44.13 23.66 -13.62
C PHE A 248 44.47 22.81 -14.86
N ALA A 249 44.92 23.46 -15.94
CA ALA A 249 45.39 22.79 -17.14
C ALA A 249 46.61 21.88 -16.87
N GLU A 250 47.57 22.36 -16.07
CA GLU A 250 48.75 21.62 -15.67
C GLU A 250 48.41 20.39 -14.82
N GLU A 251 47.47 20.53 -13.87
CA GLU A 251 46.98 19.38 -13.07
C GLU A 251 46.34 18.31 -13.97
N ILE A 252 45.53 18.71 -14.97
CA ILE A 252 44.91 17.77 -15.92
C ILE A 252 45.99 17.02 -16.72
N ILE A 253 47.01 17.72 -17.25
CA ILE A 253 48.11 17.10 -18.00
C ILE A 253 48.88 16.11 -17.13
N PHE A 254 49.21 16.51 -15.90
CA PHE A 254 49.87 15.65 -14.93
C PHE A 254 49.07 14.37 -14.65
N LEU A 255 47.76 14.50 -14.39
CA LEU A 255 46.90 13.36 -14.11
C LEU A 255 46.77 12.43 -15.32
N ILE A 256 46.61 12.96 -16.55
CA ILE A 256 46.52 12.14 -17.76
C ILE A 256 47.81 11.33 -17.96
N LYS A 257 48.97 11.97 -17.80
CA LYS A 257 50.28 11.31 -17.93
C LYS A 257 50.50 10.27 -16.85
N LYS A 258 50.22 10.61 -15.59
CA LYS A 258 50.43 9.73 -14.43
C LYS A 258 49.53 8.50 -14.46
N ILE A 259 48.25 8.68 -14.77
CA ILE A 259 47.26 7.61 -14.70
C ILE A 259 47.29 6.75 -15.97
N PHE A 260 47.36 7.37 -17.15
CA PHE A 260 47.18 6.67 -18.43
C PHE A 260 48.45 6.53 -19.27
N GLY A 261 49.55 7.18 -18.88
CA GLY A 261 50.79 7.19 -19.67
C GLY A 261 50.66 7.92 -21.00
N VAL A 262 49.67 8.82 -21.13
CA VAL A 262 49.38 9.57 -22.37
C VAL A 262 49.90 10.99 -22.22
N GLU A 263 50.66 11.46 -23.21
CA GLU A 263 51.10 12.86 -23.27
C GLU A 263 49.95 13.77 -23.72
N ALA A 264 49.79 14.89 -23.02
CA ALA A 264 48.77 15.90 -23.29
C ALA A 264 49.42 17.28 -23.49
N LYS A 265 48.81 18.15 -24.29
CA LYS A 265 49.34 19.48 -24.65
C LYS A 265 48.31 20.58 -24.44
N ILE A 266 48.77 21.77 -24.05
CA ILE A 266 47.96 23.00 -23.98
C ILE A 266 47.97 23.69 -25.35
N HIS A 267 46.81 24.14 -25.79
CA HIS A 267 46.58 24.93 -27.00
C HIS A 267 45.78 26.18 -26.66
N PHE A 268 46.32 27.37 -26.95
CA PHE A 268 45.57 28.62 -26.80
C PHE A 268 44.67 28.87 -28.02
N ARG A 269 43.41 29.22 -27.81
CA ARG A 269 42.47 29.49 -28.91
C ARG A 269 42.83 30.79 -29.64
N LYS A 270 43.07 30.70 -30.96
CA LYS A 270 43.50 31.84 -31.79
C LYS A 270 42.41 32.90 -32.00
N THR A 271 41.14 32.52 -31.96
CA THR A 271 39.98 33.36 -32.31
C THR A 271 39.28 34.03 -31.12
N SER A 272 39.53 33.57 -29.89
CA SER A 272 38.97 34.14 -28.66
C SER A 272 40.10 34.26 -27.64
N LYS A 273 40.48 35.50 -27.27
CA LYS A 273 41.58 35.81 -26.33
C LYS A 273 41.43 35.20 -24.92
N THR A 274 40.39 34.41 -24.67
CA THR A 274 39.89 34.06 -23.33
C THR A 274 39.88 32.56 -23.00
N GLY A 275 40.27 31.66 -23.91
CA GLY A 275 40.18 30.21 -23.66
C GLY A 275 41.43 29.41 -24.06
N LEU A 276 41.74 28.37 -23.28
CA LEU A 276 42.76 27.35 -23.56
C LEU A 276 42.12 25.96 -23.70
N GLU A 277 42.79 25.06 -24.40
CA GLU A 277 42.36 23.67 -24.59
C GLU A 277 43.51 22.71 -24.26
N ILE A 278 43.26 21.74 -23.39
CA ILE A 278 44.17 20.60 -23.20
C ILE A 278 43.73 19.51 -24.16
N SER A 279 44.65 18.93 -24.95
CA SER A 279 44.35 17.79 -25.82
C SER A 279 45.29 16.61 -25.57
N ALA A 280 44.73 15.39 -25.52
CA ALA A 280 45.49 14.15 -25.38
C ALA A 280 45.04 13.15 -26.45
N CYS A 281 45.94 12.81 -27.38
CA CYS A 281 45.64 12.01 -28.57
C CYS A 281 45.66 10.51 -28.28
N ASN A 282 44.54 9.97 -27.79
CA ASN A 282 44.33 8.54 -27.62
C ASN A 282 42.85 8.15 -27.87
N SER A 283 42.60 7.36 -28.93
CA SER A 283 41.25 6.94 -29.31
C SER A 283 40.60 5.98 -28.32
N ASN A 284 41.38 5.10 -27.69
CA ASN A 284 40.87 4.18 -26.68
C ASN A 284 40.42 4.97 -25.45
N LEU A 285 41.25 5.92 -25.01
CA LEU A 285 40.91 6.78 -23.88
C LEU A 285 39.67 7.63 -24.16
N ALA A 286 39.56 8.20 -25.36
CA ALA A 286 38.35 8.93 -25.77
C ALA A 286 37.09 8.06 -25.73
N ASN A 287 37.16 6.84 -26.27
CA ASN A 287 36.05 5.91 -26.25
C ASN A 287 35.67 5.47 -24.82
N ILE A 288 36.66 5.19 -23.97
CA ILE A 288 36.44 4.84 -22.57
C ILE A 288 35.74 5.97 -21.84
N PHE A 289 36.24 7.20 -21.91
CA PHE A 289 35.64 8.34 -21.21
C PHE A 289 34.23 8.67 -21.72
N GLU A 290 33.95 8.50 -23.01
CA GLU A 290 32.59 8.61 -23.58
C GLU A 290 31.64 7.55 -22.99
N ASN A 291 32.07 6.29 -22.90
CA ASN A 291 31.23 5.20 -22.41
C ASN A 291 31.12 5.18 -20.88
N LEU A 292 32.15 5.66 -20.18
CA LEU A 292 32.25 5.64 -18.72
C LEU A 292 31.51 6.82 -18.08
N CYS A 293 31.61 8.01 -18.65
CA CYS A 293 31.05 9.25 -18.09
C CYS A 293 30.06 9.95 -19.02
N GLY A 294 29.78 9.40 -20.20
CA GLY A 294 28.86 9.97 -21.18
C GLY A 294 29.50 10.96 -22.16
N LYS A 295 28.83 11.12 -23.31
CA LYS A 295 29.23 11.99 -24.43
C LYS A 295 28.27 13.16 -24.62
N GLY A 296 28.82 14.37 -24.64
CA GLY A 296 28.03 15.61 -24.72
C GLY A 296 27.41 15.98 -23.37
N ALA A 297 27.16 17.27 -23.16
CA ALA A 297 26.73 17.82 -21.87
C ALA A 297 25.45 17.17 -21.32
N GLN A 298 24.51 16.81 -22.20
CA GLN A 298 23.22 16.20 -21.87
C GLN A 298 23.31 14.75 -21.39
N ASN A 299 24.38 14.02 -21.74
CA ASN A 299 24.55 12.62 -21.36
C ASN A 299 25.65 12.42 -20.30
N LYS A 300 26.29 13.50 -19.84
CA LYS A 300 27.32 13.42 -18.79
C LYS A 300 26.73 12.76 -17.55
N HIS A 301 27.49 11.90 -16.90
CA HIS A 301 27.11 11.28 -15.63
C HIS A 301 28.37 10.84 -14.88
N ILE A 302 28.23 10.74 -13.57
CA ILE A 302 29.19 10.00 -12.74
C ILE A 302 29.05 8.52 -13.09
N PRO A 303 30.15 7.78 -13.28
CA PRO A 303 30.06 6.36 -13.60
C PRO A 303 29.19 5.63 -12.59
N PHE A 304 28.18 4.88 -13.05
CA PHE A 304 27.19 4.25 -12.16
C PHE A 304 27.82 3.31 -11.13
N VAL A 305 28.94 2.67 -11.47
CA VAL A 305 29.72 1.84 -10.54
C VAL A 305 30.34 2.63 -9.38
N LEU A 306 30.56 3.94 -9.55
CA LEU A 306 31.13 4.84 -8.56
C LEU A 306 30.08 5.65 -7.79
N GLN A 307 28.79 5.50 -8.11
CA GLN A 307 27.71 6.29 -7.51
C GLN A 307 27.57 6.08 -6.00
N PHE A 308 27.97 4.91 -5.49
CA PHE A 308 27.83 4.55 -4.07
C PHE A 308 29.17 4.53 -3.31
N LEU A 309 30.21 5.19 -3.85
CA LEU A 309 31.51 5.28 -3.18
C LEU A 309 31.38 5.83 -1.74
N PRO A 310 32.33 5.49 -0.85
CA PRO A 310 32.44 6.09 0.47
C PRO A 310 32.38 7.64 0.42
N PRO A 311 31.74 8.31 1.41
CA PRO A 311 31.55 9.77 1.40
C PRO A 311 32.84 10.58 1.20
N ASN A 312 33.97 10.13 1.74
CA ASN A 312 35.27 10.78 1.52
C ASN A 312 35.72 10.77 0.05
N LYS A 313 35.50 9.67 -0.69
CA LYS A 313 35.79 9.59 -2.12
C LYS A 313 34.78 10.39 -2.95
N GLN A 314 33.50 10.36 -2.58
CA GLN A 314 32.48 11.18 -3.24
C GLN A 314 32.74 12.68 -3.09
N ARG A 315 33.27 13.12 -1.94
CA ARG A 315 33.70 14.51 -1.72
C ARG A 315 34.79 14.93 -2.70
N VAL A 316 35.81 14.10 -2.93
CA VAL A 316 36.87 14.40 -3.91
C VAL A 316 36.29 14.55 -5.32
N LEU A 317 35.39 13.64 -5.72
CA LEU A 317 34.73 13.70 -7.03
C LEU A 317 33.86 14.96 -7.17
N LEU A 318 33.05 15.29 -6.16
CA LEU A 318 32.20 16.48 -6.15
C LEU A 318 33.04 17.77 -6.22
N GLU A 319 34.13 17.84 -5.46
CA GLU A 319 35.05 18.99 -5.46
C GLU A 319 35.73 19.16 -6.84
N ALA A 320 36.08 18.06 -7.50
CA ALA A 320 36.64 18.11 -8.84
C ALA A 320 35.64 18.60 -9.90
N ILE A 321 34.39 18.15 -9.84
CA ILE A 321 33.32 18.64 -10.72
C ILE A 321 33.05 20.13 -10.43
N PHE A 322 32.96 20.51 -9.15
CA PHE A 322 32.76 21.90 -8.73
C PHE A 322 33.90 22.82 -9.16
N LYS A 323 35.15 22.32 -9.24
CA LYS A 323 36.29 23.13 -9.70
C LYS A 323 36.15 23.57 -11.17
N GLY A 324 35.50 22.77 -12.01
CA GLY A 324 35.22 23.13 -13.41
C GLY A 324 33.89 23.89 -13.56
N ASP A 325 32.77 23.25 -13.24
CA ASP A 325 31.42 23.79 -13.54
C ASP A 325 30.81 24.62 -12.39
N GLY A 326 31.50 24.70 -11.25
CA GLY A 326 30.96 25.28 -10.03
C GLY A 326 31.31 26.75 -9.86
N TYR A 327 30.43 27.48 -9.18
CA TYR A 327 30.72 28.84 -8.73
C TYR A 327 30.29 29.06 -7.28
N PHE A 328 30.90 30.06 -6.66
CA PHE A 328 30.49 30.54 -5.34
C PHE A 328 29.57 31.75 -5.48
N GLY A 329 28.50 31.77 -4.70
CA GLY A 329 27.63 32.92 -4.58
C GLY A 329 27.42 33.37 -3.13
N PHE A 330 26.79 34.53 -2.98
CA PHE A 330 26.45 35.13 -1.68
C PHE A 330 24.96 35.45 -1.64
N GLU A 331 24.31 35.17 -0.52
CA GLU A 331 22.93 35.62 -0.28
C GLU A 331 22.94 36.98 0.40
N SER A 332 22.26 37.96 -0.21
CA SER A 332 22.31 39.39 0.17
C SER A 332 21.43 39.77 1.36
N ASN A 333 20.50 38.91 1.78
CA ASN A 333 19.40 39.29 2.68
C ASN A 333 19.70 39.15 4.18
N THR A 334 20.95 38.90 4.58
CA THR A 334 21.32 38.73 5.99
C THR A 334 22.48 39.64 6.38
N LYS A 335 22.47 40.17 7.63
CA LYS A 335 23.53 41.02 8.22
C LYS A 335 24.95 40.42 8.11
N LYS A 336 25.07 39.11 7.82
CA LYS A 336 26.28 38.41 7.37
C LYS A 336 25.91 37.60 6.12
N PRO A 337 26.52 37.87 4.93
CA PRO A 337 26.18 37.13 3.72
C PRO A 337 26.64 35.66 3.84
N THR A 338 25.73 34.72 3.55
CA THR A 338 26.05 33.29 3.61
C THR A 338 26.59 32.84 2.26
N LYS A 339 27.82 32.29 2.25
CA LYS A 339 28.45 31.73 1.05
C LYS A 339 27.77 30.40 0.67
N TYR A 340 27.45 30.22 -0.60
CA TYR A 340 26.95 28.96 -1.15
C TYR A 340 27.78 28.50 -2.35
N LYS A 341 27.72 27.20 -2.63
CA LYS A 341 28.23 26.54 -3.82
C LYS A 341 27.06 26.23 -4.74
N ALA A 342 27.23 26.38 -6.05
CA ALA A 342 26.26 25.95 -7.04
C ALA A 342 26.96 25.35 -8.26
N ILE A 343 26.33 24.35 -8.88
CA ILE A 343 26.74 23.76 -10.17
C ILE A 343 25.53 23.81 -11.10
N THR A 344 25.72 24.31 -12.32
CA THR A 344 24.69 24.28 -13.38
C THR A 344 25.00 23.15 -14.36
N ILE A 345 24.00 22.33 -14.66
CA ILE A 345 24.17 21.01 -15.27
C ILE A 345 23.12 20.84 -16.38
N ILE A 346 23.50 20.34 -17.56
CA ILE A 346 22.54 20.03 -18.63
C ILE A 346 22.01 18.59 -18.51
N SER A 347 22.82 17.65 -18.04
CA SER A 347 22.40 16.26 -17.88
C SER A 347 21.46 16.06 -16.68
N PRO A 348 20.24 15.54 -16.89
CA PRO A 348 19.32 15.22 -15.79
C PRO A 348 19.88 14.10 -14.89
N VAL A 349 20.63 13.15 -15.46
CA VAL A 349 21.26 12.04 -14.71
C VAL A 349 22.32 12.58 -13.77
N LEU A 350 23.19 13.47 -14.26
CA LEU A 350 24.25 14.06 -13.44
C LEU A 350 23.68 14.97 -12.35
N ALA A 351 22.65 15.77 -12.67
CA ALA A 351 21.99 16.62 -11.69
C ALA A 351 21.44 15.81 -10.50
N GLU A 352 20.80 14.68 -10.81
CA GLU A 352 20.31 13.71 -9.83
C GLU A 352 21.43 13.09 -8.99
N GLN A 353 22.55 12.71 -9.61
CA GLN A 353 23.70 12.12 -8.90
C GLN A 353 24.40 13.13 -8.00
N ILE A 354 24.57 14.38 -8.44
CA ILE A 354 25.15 15.46 -7.63
C ILE A 354 24.26 15.76 -6.42
N LYS A 355 22.93 15.82 -6.60
CA LYS A 355 21.97 15.96 -5.51
C LYS A 355 22.13 14.84 -4.47
N ASP A 356 22.19 13.58 -4.93
CA ASP A 356 22.37 12.43 -4.03
C ASP A 356 23.70 12.47 -3.27
N ILE A 357 24.80 12.86 -3.92
CA ILE A 357 26.11 13.02 -3.27
C ILE A 357 26.08 14.14 -2.24
N VAL A 358 25.51 15.29 -2.58
CA VAL A 358 25.36 16.43 -1.65
C VAL A 358 24.58 15.99 -0.41
N LEU A 359 23.47 15.26 -0.58
CA LEU A 359 22.68 14.70 0.52
C LEU A 359 23.48 13.70 1.38
N ARG A 360 24.25 12.80 0.75
CA ARG A 360 25.13 11.83 1.45
C ARG A 360 26.30 12.47 2.21
N LEU A 361 26.65 13.71 1.88
CA LEU A 361 27.64 14.52 2.58
C LEU A 361 27.04 15.38 3.69
N ASP A 362 25.80 15.09 4.10
CA ASP A 362 25.02 15.85 5.08
C ASP A 362 24.88 17.33 4.72
N LYS A 363 24.74 17.60 3.42
CA LYS A 363 24.42 18.92 2.87
C LYS A 363 23.06 18.85 2.19
N PHE A 364 22.25 19.89 2.35
CA PHE A 364 20.89 19.90 1.83
C PHE A 364 20.80 20.85 0.64
N PRO A 365 20.57 20.32 -0.58
CA PRO A 365 20.59 21.14 -1.79
C PRO A 365 19.28 21.91 -1.98
N LEU A 366 19.35 23.01 -2.72
CA LEU A 366 18.24 23.57 -3.48
C LEU A 366 18.40 23.09 -4.93
N PHE A 367 17.34 22.51 -5.48
CA PHE A 367 17.33 21.89 -6.80
C PHE A 367 16.43 22.70 -7.75
N PHE A 368 17.04 23.38 -8.70
CA PHE A 368 16.34 24.23 -9.67
C PHE A 368 16.36 23.60 -11.06
N VAL A 369 15.25 23.73 -11.78
CA VAL A 369 15.09 23.38 -13.19
C VAL A 369 14.77 24.67 -13.94
N PHE A 370 15.62 25.00 -14.90
CA PHE A 370 15.44 26.10 -15.81
C PHE A 370 14.96 25.54 -17.14
N PRO A 371 13.74 25.88 -17.58
CA PRO A 371 13.19 25.38 -18.84
C PRO A 371 13.98 25.93 -20.03
N GLU A 372 13.85 25.25 -21.17
CA GLU A 372 14.39 25.72 -22.45
C GLU A 372 13.88 27.13 -22.76
N LYS A 373 14.78 28.01 -23.20
CA LYS A 373 14.41 29.38 -23.57
C LYS A 373 15.30 29.93 -24.68
N VAL A 374 14.73 30.82 -25.49
CA VAL A 374 15.49 31.66 -26.42
C VAL A 374 15.75 32.99 -25.74
N ASP A 375 17.01 33.39 -25.63
CA ASP A 375 17.33 34.69 -25.05
C ASP A 375 17.07 35.84 -26.04
N LYS A 376 17.20 37.08 -25.55
CA LYS A 376 16.98 38.30 -26.36
C LYS A 376 17.94 38.42 -27.55
N LYS A 377 19.01 37.62 -27.61
CA LYS A 377 19.99 37.58 -28.69
C LYS A 377 19.74 36.41 -29.67
N GLY A 378 18.64 35.67 -29.52
CA GLY A 378 18.30 34.53 -30.36
C GLY A 378 19.08 33.26 -30.02
N VAL A 379 19.78 33.20 -28.88
CA VAL A 379 20.51 32.00 -28.46
C VAL A 379 19.54 31.04 -27.79
N HIS A 380 19.47 29.81 -28.31
CA HIS A 380 18.70 28.72 -27.71
C HIS A 380 19.47 28.15 -26.52
N HIS A 381 18.90 28.31 -25.33
CA HIS A 381 19.39 27.70 -24.08
C HIS A 381 18.59 26.44 -23.82
N CYS A 382 19.28 25.29 -23.75
CA CYS A 382 18.69 24.00 -23.38
C CYS A 382 18.12 24.04 -21.96
N GLU A 383 17.26 23.08 -21.63
CA GLU A 383 16.87 22.84 -20.24
C GLU A 383 18.13 22.59 -19.39
N ALA A 384 18.19 23.23 -18.22
CA ALA A 384 19.33 23.16 -17.32
C ALA A 384 18.88 22.96 -15.87
N TYR A 385 19.72 22.30 -15.10
CA TYR A 385 19.50 21.95 -13.71
C TYR A 385 20.55 22.65 -12.86
N MET A 386 20.18 23.19 -11.71
CA MET A 386 21.15 23.78 -10.78
C MET A 386 21.01 23.14 -9.41
N VAL A 387 22.11 22.61 -8.90
CA VAL A 387 22.22 22.10 -7.54
C VAL A 387 23.00 23.11 -6.73
N LYS A 388 22.34 23.76 -5.77
CA LYS A 388 22.92 24.78 -4.88
C LYS A 388 22.95 24.27 -3.44
N TRP A 389 24.06 24.41 -2.72
CA TRP A 389 24.14 24.02 -1.31
C TRP A 389 25.10 24.91 -0.53
N HIS A 390 25.03 24.85 0.79
CA HIS A 390 25.86 25.65 1.69
C HIS A 390 26.88 24.79 2.43
N GLU A 391 28.12 25.28 2.58
CA GLU A 391 29.18 24.51 3.26
C GLU A 391 29.05 24.56 4.78
N LYS A 392 28.72 25.74 5.33
CA LYS A 392 28.82 26.05 6.77
C LYS A 392 27.48 26.13 7.49
N LEU A 393 26.36 26.07 6.77
CA LEU A 393 25.07 25.95 7.44
C LEU A 393 25.02 24.57 8.08
N THR A 394 25.00 24.55 9.41
CA THR A 394 24.55 23.39 10.16
C THR A 394 23.18 23.04 9.64
N ALA A 395 23.01 21.79 9.20
CA ALA A 395 21.72 21.24 8.82
C ALA A 395 20.65 21.76 9.78
N HIS A 396 19.70 22.54 9.26
CA HIS A 396 18.56 22.89 10.08
C HIS A 396 17.75 21.61 10.26
N TYR A 397 17.20 21.40 11.45
CA TYR A 397 16.38 20.24 11.77
C TYR A 397 15.07 20.14 10.95
N SER A 398 14.79 21.15 10.13
CA SER A 398 13.73 21.16 9.13
C SER A 398 14.17 20.60 7.78
N ASP A 399 15.45 20.26 7.62
CA ASP A 399 16.04 19.85 6.35
C ASP A 399 16.09 18.32 6.24
N PHE A 400 16.17 17.60 7.36
CA PHE A 400 16.10 16.14 7.37
C PHE A 400 15.42 15.57 8.61
N ILE A 401 15.00 14.31 8.52
CA ILE A 401 14.58 13.50 9.66
C ILE A 401 15.18 12.10 9.52
N GLU A 402 15.50 11.49 10.64
CA GLU A 402 15.91 10.09 10.71
C GLU A 402 14.88 9.33 11.56
N ARG A 403 14.34 8.24 11.03
CA ARG A 403 13.35 7.39 11.70
C ARG A 403 13.60 5.95 11.30
N ASP A 404 13.61 5.06 12.29
CA ASP A 404 13.67 3.61 12.07
C ASP A 404 14.91 3.17 11.25
N GLY A 405 16.03 3.90 11.39
CA GLY A 405 17.26 3.68 10.62
C GLY A 405 17.25 4.22 9.18
N GLU A 406 16.17 4.91 8.78
CA GLU A 406 16.02 5.55 7.46
C GLU A 406 16.16 7.08 7.58
N LYS A 407 16.95 7.68 6.71
CA LYS A 407 17.19 9.12 6.66
C LYS A 407 16.47 9.76 5.47
N PHE A 408 15.75 10.85 5.72
CA PHE A 408 14.94 11.53 4.71
C PHE A 408 15.30 13.01 4.61
N TRP A 409 15.45 13.49 3.39
CA TRP A 409 15.45 14.92 3.07
C TRP A 409 14.02 15.45 3.05
N LEU A 410 13.79 16.53 3.79
CA LEU A 410 12.47 17.13 3.99
C LEU A 410 12.22 18.25 2.97
N LEU A 411 11.10 18.14 2.26
CA LEU A 411 10.73 19.03 1.16
C LEU A 411 9.42 19.76 1.48
N PRO A 412 9.48 20.95 2.12
CA PRO A 412 8.28 21.69 2.51
C PRO A 412 7.50 22.15 1.28
N ILE A 413 6.20 21.84 1.28
CA ILE A 413 5.25 22.24 0.25
C ILE A 413 5.09 23.76 0.27
N ARG A 414 5.23 24.37 -0.92
CA ARG A 414 4.98 25.79 -1.17
C ARG A 414 3.54 26.01 -1.58
N GLU A 415 3.05 25.22 -2.54
CA GLU A 415 1.74 25.36 -3.18
C GLU A 415 1.16 23.98 -3.49
N VAL A 416 -0.16 23.85 -3.32
CA VAL A 416 -0.97 22.72 -3.78
C VAL A 416 -2.03 23.28 -4.72
N LEU A 417 -1.99 22.88 -5.98
CA LEU A 417 -2.88 23.33 -7.04
C LEU A 417 -3.73 22.17 -7.54
N THR A 418 -4.89 22.47 -8.09
CA THR A 418 -5.79 21.47 -8.68
C THR A 418 -6.13 21.88 -10.11
N GLU A 419 -6.03 20.95 -11.06
CA GLU A 419 -6.38 21.18 -12.47
C GLU A 419 -7.23 20.05 -13.04
N SER A 420 -8.16 20.37 -13.95
CA SER A 420 -8.95 19.36 -14.66
C SER A 420 -8.10 18.65 -15.70
N PHE A 421 -8.25 17.33 -15.81
CA PHE A 421 -7.48 16.50 -16.70
C PHE A 421 -8.37 15.41 -17.34
N SER A 422 -8.08 15.13 -18.61
CA SER A 422 -8.59 13.96 -19.33
C SER A 422 -7.45 13.35 -20.12
N GLY A 423 -7.14 12.08 -19.87
CA GLY A 423 -6.04 11.40 -20.55
C GLY A 423 -5.60 10.12 -19.85
N LYS A 424 -4.52 9.51 -20.35
CA LYS A 424 -3.92 8.35 -19.71
C LYS A 424 -3.17 8.73 -18.44
N VAL A 425 -3.27 7.85 -17.45
CA VAL A 425 -2.50 7.89 -16.21
C VAL A 425 -1.83 6.53 -15.98
N PHE A 426 -0.64 6.55 -15.38
CA PHE A 426 0.29 5.45 -15.22
C PHE A 426 0.55 5.18 -13.74
N ASN A 427 0.87 3.94 -13.40
CA ASN A 427 1.41 3.58 -12.09
C ASN A 427 2.30 2.34 -12.23
N LEU A 428 3.02 2.00 -11.17
CA LEU A 428 3.85 0.81 -11.09
C LEU A 428 3.68 0.13 -9.73
N THR A 429 4.06 -1.14 -9.68
CA THR A 429 4.13 -1.90 -8.43
C THR A 429 5.51 -2.49 -8.28
N ILE A 430 6.05 -2.41 -7.07
CA ILE A 430 7.28 -3.06 -6.63
C ILE A 430 6.95 -4.08 -5.53
N LYS A 431 7.79 -5.10 -5.34
CA LYS A 431 7.51 -6.21 -4.41
C LYS A 431 7.74 -5.89 -2.92
N LYS A 432 8.54 -4.86 -2.61
CA LYS A 432 9.07 -4.64 -1.25
C LYS A 432 8.12 -3.82 -0.37
N ASP A 433 8.40 -2.53 -0.20
CA ASP A 433 7.64 -1.61 0.66
C ASP A 433 6.48 -0.91 -0.08
N HIS A 434 6.18 -1.37 -1.29
CA HIS A 434 5.19 -0.80 -2.19
C HIS A 434 5.26 0.73 -2.33
N SER A 435 6.48 1.29 -2.42
CA SER A 435 6.72 2.72 -2.57
C SER A 435 7.77 3.01 -3.63
N PHE A 436 7.73 4.20 -4.22
CA PHE A 436 8.76 4.62 -5.17
C PHE A 436 8.90 6.13 -5.17
N VAL A 437 9.97 6.64 -5.79
CA VAL A 437 10.24 8.07 -5.87
C VAL A 437 9.86 8.63 -7.23
N VAL A 438 8.95 9.61 -7.25
CA VAL A 438 8.51 10.36 -8.44
C VAL A 438 8.79 11.84 -8.25
N ASN A 439 9.46 12.48 -9.22
CA ASN A 439 9.86 13.89 -9.18
C ASN A 439 10.47 14.32 -7.83
N ASN A 440 11.28 13.43 -7.22
CA ASN A 440 11.91 13.58 -5.89
C ASN A 440 11.00 13.47 -4.66
N TYR A 441 9.85 12.82 -4.77
CA TYR A 441 8.99 12.58 -3.62
C TYR A 441 8.61 11.11 -3.51
N ILE A 442 8.56 10.61 -2.28
CA ILE A 442 8.12 9.25 -2.00
C ILE A 442 6.60 9.17 -2.14
N VAL A 443 6.16 8.25 -2.99
CA VAL A 443 4.76 7.95 -3.25
C VAL A 443 4.49 6.47 -3.01
N GLY A 444 3.23 6.12 -2.72
CA GLY A 444 2.79 4.74 -2.55
C GLY A 444 2.33 4.11 -3.87
N ASN A 445 2.52 2.79 -4.01
CA ASN A 445 1.79 2.05 -5.04
C ASN A 445 0.30 2.11 -4.69
N CYS A 446 -0.53 2.40 -5.67
CA CYS A 446 -1.97 2.25 -5.50
C CYS A 446 -2.33 0.82 -5.88
N GLY A 447 -2.91 0.07 -4.94
CA GLY A 447 -3.75 -1.08 -5.29
C GLY A 447 -3.76 -2.23 -4.30
N LYS A 448 -4.91 -2.39 -3.64
CA LYS A 448 -5.29 -3.68 -3.05
C LYS A 448 -5.44 -4.73 -4.17
N GLY A 449 -5.05 -5.98 -3.93
CA GLY A 449 -5.20 -7.12 -4.84
C GLY A 449 -4.99 -8.46 -4.13
N GLY A 450 -5.61 -9.54 -4.61
CA GLY A 450 -5.55 -10.87 -4.00
C GLY A 450 -6.29 -11.96 -4.80
N ASP A 451 -6.33 -13.20 -4.28
CA ASP A 451 -7.16 -14.31 -4.78
C ASP A 451 -8.55 -14.29 -4.11
N ALA A 452 -9.33 -15.38 -4.20
CA ALA A 452 -10.64 -15.47 -3.56
C ALA A 452 -10.56 -15.32 -2.03
N PHE A 453 -9.49 -15.82 -1.40
CA PHE A 453 -9.25 -15.66 0.02
C PHE A 453 -8.88 -14.21 0.33
N GLY A 454 -7.95 -13.62 -0.42
CA GLY A 454 -7.58 -12.22 -0.26
C GLY A 454 -8.74 -11.25 -0.48
N PHE A 455 -9.63 -11.54 -1.44
CA PHE A 455 -10.87 -10.79 -1.63
C PHE A 455 -11.77 -10.90 -0.40
N LEU A 456 -12.01 -12.13 0.07
CA LEU A 456 -12.92 -12.41 1.18
C LEU A 456 -12.40 -11.80 2.49
N MET A 457 -11.10 -11.92 2.76
CA MET A 457 -10.44 -11.32 3.91
C MET A 457 -10.56 -9.79 3.89
N GLU A 458 -10.36 -9.15 2.74
CA GLU A 458 -10.45 -7.69 2.62
C GLU A 458 -11.89 -7.16 2.68
N ILE A 459 -12.84 -7.88 2.06
CA ILE A 459 -14.24 -7.44 1.98
C ILE A 459 -15.02 -7.74 3.28
N GLU A 460 -14.70 -8.85 3.95
CA GLU A 460 -15.35 -9.25 5.21
C GLU A 460 -14.56 -8.84 6.45
N ARG A 461 -13.31 -8.38 6.31
CA ARG A 461 -12.37 -8.10 7.42
C ARG A 461 -12.11 -9.33 8.29
N ILE A 462 -11.84 -10.46 7.66
CA ILE A 462 -11.68 -11.76 8.33
C ILE A 462 -10.27 -12.31 8.16
N GLU A 463 -9.84 -13.12 9.13
CA GLU A 463 -8.54 -13.79 9.09
C GLU A 463 -8.57 -15.00 8.14
N PHE A 464 -7.39 -15.43 7.68
CA PHE A 464 -7.25 -16.50 6.68
C PHE A 464 -7.94 -17.81 7.08
N GLY A 465 -7.81 -18.25 8.34
CA GLY A 465 -8.43 -19.50 8.82
C GLY A 465 -9.96 -19.50 8.80
N GLU A 466 -10.57 -18.32 8.84
CA GLU A 466 -12.01 -18.16 8.70
C GLU A 466 -12.44 -18.05 7.24
N ALA A 467 -11.67 -17.32 6.42
CA ALA A 467 -11.83 -17.34 4.97
C ALA A 467 -11.76 -18.78 4.43
N LEU A 468 -10.86 -19.61 4.98
CA LEU A 468 -10.75 -21.03 4.67
C LEU A 468 -12.01 -21.82 4.98
N ARG A 469 -12.59 -21.66 6.19
CA ARG A 469 -13.83 -22.34 6.57
C ARG A 469 -15.02 -21.94 5.69
N ILE A 470 -15.15 -20.65 5.39
CA ILE A 470 -16.23 -20.12 4.55
C ILE A 470 -16.11 -20.66 3.12
N LEU A 471 -14.91 -20.60 2.54
CA LEU A 471 -14.66 -21.06 1.19
C LEU A 471 -14.70 -22.59 1.07
N ALA A 472 -14.29 -23.34 2.10
CA ALA A 472 -14.47 -24.79 2.20
C ALA A 472 -15.95 -25.19 2.16
N LYS A 473 -16.77 -24.53 2.98
CA LYS A 473 -18.23 -24.75 2.98
C LYS A 473 -18.86 -24.42 1.63
N LYS A 474 -18.42 -23.34 0.98
CA LYS A 474 -18.92 -22.89 -0.33
C LYS A 474 -18.54 -23.84 -1.47
N THR A 475 -17.40 -24.51 -1.36
CA THR A 475 -16.87 -25.45 -2.38
C THR A 475 -17.17 -26.91 -2.06
N GLY A 476 -17.84 -27.20 -0.93
CA GLY A 476 -18.15 -28.56 -0.48
C GLY A 476 -16.92 -29.37 -0.06
N VAL A 477 -15.79 -28.73 0.22
CA VAL A 477 -14.56 -29.40 0.69
C VAL A 477 -14.69 -29.67 2.18
N VAL A 478 -14.64 -30.95 2.57
CA VAL A 478 -14.70 -31.37 3.98
C VAL A 478 -13.33 -31.19 4.59
N LEU A 479 -13.19 -30.22 5.50
CA LEU A 479 -11.95 -30.02 6.26
C LEU A 479 -11.75 -31.20 7.21
N GLU A 480 -10.55 -31.80 7.25
CA GLU A 480 -10.28 -32.91 8.17
C GLU A 480 -10.37 -32.40 9.61
N SER A 481 -10.99 -33.20 10.49
CA SER A 481 -11.31 -32.78 11.86
C SER A 481 -10.07 -32.34 12.62
N TYR A 482 -9.99 -31.02 12.86
CA TYR A 482 -8.96 -30.34 13.61
C TYR A 482 -8.99 -30.78 15.08
N ARG A 483 -8.00 -31.58 15.50
CA ARG A 483 -7.70 -31.77 16.93
C ARG A 483 -7.05 -30.49 17.45
N PRO A 484 -7.37 -30.03 18.67
CA PRO A 484 -6.79 -28.82 19.22
C PRO A 484 -5.30 -29.03 19.47
N SER A 485 -4.47 -28.55 18.54
CA SER A 485 -3.05 -28.30 18.79
C SER A 485 -2.93 -27.02 19.60
N GLN A 486 -1.80 -26.84 20.30
CA GLN A 486 -1.44 -25.61 21.04
C GLN A 486 -1.35 -24.34 20.17
N SER A 487 -1.76 -24.40 18.88
CA SER A 487 -1.71 -23.34 17.88
C SER A 487 -3.10 -22.80 17.47
N GLU A 488 -4.12 -22.85 18.33
CA GLU A 488 -5.36 -22.12 18.06
C GLU A 488 -5.17 -20.61 18.25
N SER A 489 -5.71 -19.83 17.31
CA SER A 489 -5.79 -18.38 17.44
C SER A 489 -6.66 -18.02 18.65
N GLU A 490 -6.30 -16.97 19.37
CA GLU A 490 -7.04 -16.50 20.55
C GLU A 490 -8.52 -16.27 20.24
N LYS A 491 -8.86 -15.78 19.05
CA LYS A 491 -10.25 -15.54 18.62
C LYS A 491 -11.08 -16.81 18.52
N ASP A 492 -10.52 -17.91 18.01
CA ASP A 492 -11.26 -19.18 17.88
C ASP A 492 -11.69 -19.73 19.23
N LYS A 493 -10.81 -19.61 20.24
CA LYS A 493 -11.15 -19.96 21.63
C LYS A 493 -12.27 -19.10 22.20
N LEU A 494 -12.24 -17.79 21.95
CA LEU A 494 -13.30 -16.89 22.41
C LEU A 494 -14.66 -17.22 21.78
N TYR A 495 -14.70 -17.54 20.47
CA TYR A 495 -15.93 -17.99 19.82
C TYR A 495 -16.50 -19.28 20.43
N GLN A 496 -15.64 -20.27 20.71
CA GLN A 496 -16.06 -21.51 21.36
C GLN A 496 -16.62 -21.27 22.77
N ILE A 497 -15.92 -20.47 23.57
CA ILE A 497 -16.34 -20.10 24.94
C ILE A 497 -17.70 -19.41 24.90
N ASN A 498 -17.87 -18.42 24.02
CA ASN A 498 -19.13 -17.70 23.87
C ASN A 498 -20.27 -18.59 23.36
N HIS A 499 -20.00 -19.52 22.45
CA HIS A 499 -20.99 -20.49 22.00
C HIS A 499 -21.52 -21.33 23.16
N LEU A 500 -20.61 -21.93 23.95
CA LEU A 500 -20.97 -22.76 25.10
C LEU A 500 -21.69 -21.97 26.20
N ALA A 501 -21.28 -20.72 26.45
CA ALA A 501 -21.97 -19.83 27.37
C ALA A 501 -23.41 -19.53 26.90
N GLY A 502 -23.61 -19.35 25.58
CA GLY A 502 -24.92 -19.14 24.99
C GLY A 502 -25.84 -20.34 25.16
N GLU A 503 -25.34 -21.55 24.90
CA GLU A 503 -26.08 -22.80 25.14
C GLU A 503 -26.45 -22.97 26.62
N PHE A 504 -25.50 -22.66 27.51
CA PHE A 504 -25.73 -22.73 28.95
C PHE A 504 -26.86 -21.79 29.39
N PHE A 505 -26.81 -20.51 29.01
CA PHE A 505 -27.85 -19.54 29.38
C PHE A 505 -29.21 -19.89 28.75
N HIS A 506 -29.22 -20.33 27.49
CA HIS A 506 -30.45 -20.72 26.80
C HIS A 506 -31.12 -21.92 27.47
N TYR A 507 -30.33 -22.94 27.81
CA TYR A 507 -30.80 -24.10 28.56
C TYR A 507 -31.38 -23.70 29.92
N LEU A 508 -30.71 -22.80 30.65
CA LEU A 508 -31.21 -22.33 31.95
C LEU A 508 -32.56 -21.63 31.86
N LEU A 509 -32.80 -20.85 30.80
CA LEU A 509 -34.08 -20.15 30.60
C LEU A 509 -35.23 -21.12 30.31
N LEU A 510 -35.05 -22.04 29.37
CA LEU A 510 -36.14 -22.88 28.86
C LEU A 510 -36.36 -24.17 29.66
N ASN A 511 -35.28 -24.78 30.16
CA ASN A 511 -35.32 -26.16 30.64
C ASN A 511 -35.01 -26.32 32.13
N HIS A 512 -34.44 -25.30 32.80
CA HIS A 512 -34.07 -25.39 34.20
C HIS A 512 -35.05 -24.66 35.12
N GLN A 513 -35.27 -25.17 36.34
CA GLN A 513 -36.21 -24.58 37.32
C GLN A 513 -35.87 -23.13 37.68
N VAL A 514 -34.57 -22.79 37.73
CA VAL A 514 -34.08 -21.43 38.04
C VAL A 514 -34.50 -20.39 36.99
N GLY A 515 -34.74 -20.80 35.74
CA GLY A 515 -35.16 -19.91 34.67
C GLY A 515 -36.65 -19.58 34.68
N LYS A 516 -37.49 -20.30 35.44
CA LYS A 516 -38.96 -20.12 35.42
C LYS A 516 -39.42 -18.68 35.65
N LYS A 517 -38.79 -17.97 36.59
CA LYS A 517 -39.10 -16.56 36.88
C LYS A 517 -38.80 -15.67 35.66
N ALA A 518 -37.63 -15.85 35.05
CA ALA A 518 -37.22 -15.11 33.86
C ALA A 518 -38.07 -15.45 32.62
N LEU A 519 -38.42 -16.73 32.47
CA LEU A 519 -39.28 -17.23 31.40
C LEU A 519 -40.69 -16.62 31.51
N ASN A 520 -41.31 -16.65 32.70
CA ASN A 520 -42.61 -16.03 32.91
C ASN A 520 -42.57 -14.52 32.64
N TYR A 521 -41.52 -13.84 33.09
CA TYR A 521 -41.33 -12.41 32.83
C TYR A 521 -41.28 -12.07 31.33
N ILE A 522 -40.48 -12.80 30.54
CA ILE A 522 -40.31 -12.49 29.11
C ILE A 522 -41.54 -12.88 28.28
N LEU A 523 -42.27 -13.92 28.69
CA LEU A 523 -43.56 -14.29 28.11
C LEU A 523 -44.65 -13.24 28.44
N GLN A 524 -44.69 -12.71 29.67
CA GLN A 524 -45.60 -11.61 30.05
C GLN A 524 -45.30 -10.30 29.31
N ARG A 525 -44.04 -10.09 28.90
CA ARG A 525 -43.62 -9.02 27.99
C ARG A 525 -44.04 -9.25 26.53
N GLY A 526 -44.74 -10.36 26.23
CA GLY A 526 -45.28 -10.66 24.91
C GLY A 526 -44.24 -11.17 23.91
N ILE A 527 -43.10 -11.67 24.37
CA ILE A 527 -42.14 -12.38 23.52
C ILE A 527 -42.56 -13.85 23.42
N SER A 528 -42.74 -14.35 22.20
CA SER A 528 -43.22 -15.71 21.95
C SER A 528 -42.13 -16.77 22.21
N LYS A 529 -42.53 -18.02 22.48
CA LYS A 529 -41.57 -19.14 22.62
C LYS A 529 -40.73 -19.34 21.36
N ASP A 530 -41.33 -19.21 20.18
CA ASP A 530 -40.63 -19.30 18.90
C ASP A 530 -39.52 -18.25 18.78
N SER A 531 -39.76 -17.04 19.28
CA SER A 531 -38.72 -16.01 19.36
C SER A 531 -37.64 -16.33 20.39
N LEU A 532 -37.99 -16.91 21.54
CA LEU A 532 -37.01 -17.33 22.54
C LEU A 532 -36.02 -18.34 21.93
N GLU A 533 -36.53 -19.30 21.17
CA GLU A 533 -35.71 -20.30 20.46
C GLU A 533 -34.94 -19.68 19.30
N LYS A 534 -35.61 -18.91 18.43
CA LYS A 534 -35.00 -18.34 17.23
C LYS A 534 -33.85 -17.39 17.53
N PHE A 535 -34.01 -16.55 18.55
CA PHE A 535 -32.99 -15.59 18.99
C PHE A 535 -32.06 -16.16 20.07
N LYS A 536 -32.27 -17.43 20.45
CA LYS A 536 -31.52 -18.14 21.51
C LYS A 536 -31.41 -17.34 22.81
N LEU A 537 -32.51 -16.72 23.25
CA LEU A 537 -32.52 -15.96 24.50
C LEU A 537 -32.20 -16.87 25.69
N GLY A 538 -31.49 -16.35 26.68
CA GLY A 538 -31.04 -17.12 27.84
C GLY A 538 -31.30 -16.43 29.16
N PHE A 539 -30.88 -17.07 30.25
CA PHE A 539 -30.97 -16.53 31.59
C PHE A 539 -29.67 -16.75 32.37
N ALA A 540 -29.12 -15.67 32.91
CA ALA A 540 -28.03 -15.71 33.87
C ALA A 540 -28.61 -15.66 35.29
N PRO A 541 -28.48 -16.73 36.10
CA PRO A 541 -29.06 -16.80 37.44
C PRO A 541 -28.37 -15.85 38.42
N ALA A 542 -29.01 -15.58 39.56
CA ALA A 542 -28.46 -14.78 40.66
C ALA A 542 -27.35 -15.53 41.44
N MET A 543 -26.30 -15.98 40.75
CA MET A 543 -25.15 -16.69 41.32
C MET A 543 -23.85 -15.96 40.98
N TRP A 544 -22.86 -16.05 41.86
CA TRP A 544 -21.58 -15.37 41.66
C TRP A 544 -20.60 -16.14 40.76
N ASP A 545 -20.78 -17.45 40.58
CA ASP A 545 -19.81 -18.33 39.90
C ASP A 545 -20.49 -19.47 39.09
N GLY A 546 -21.75 -19.28 38.69
CA GLY A 546 -22.55 -20.31 38.04
C GLY A 546 -22.03 -20.71 36.66
N LEU A 547 -21.68 -19.73 35.82
CA LEU A 547 -21.08 -19.94 34.50
C LEU A 547 -19.62 -20.40 34.65
N GLN A 548 -18.86 -19.78 35.57
CA GLN A 548 -17.48 -20.17 35.84
C GLN A 548 -17.36 -21.66 36.24
N LYS A 549 -18.22 -22.16 37.14
CA LYS A 549 -18.25 -23.58 37.51
C LYS A 549 -18.53 -24.50 36.33
N PHE A 550 -19.35 -24.07 35.38
CA PHE A 550 -19.62 -24.84 34.17
C PHE A 550 -18.43 -24.85 33.22
N LEU A 551 -17.92 -23.68 32.83
CA LEU A 551 -16.88 -23.57 31.80
C LEU A 551 -15.48 -23.95 32.32
N VAL A 552 -15.11 -23.53 33.52
CA VAL A 552 -13.82 -23.89 34.12
C VAL A 552 -13.91 -25.29 34.74
N GLY A 553 -14.89 -25.49 35.62
CA GLY A 553 -14.99 -26.73 36.41
C GLY A 553 -15.37 -27.97 35.60
N LYS A 554 -16.30 -27.86 34.64
CA LYS A 554 -16.76 -29.01 33.85
C LYS A 554 -16.16 -29.08 32.44
N LYS A 555 -15.90 -27.94 31.79
CA LYS A 555 -15.38 -27.90 30.41
C LYS A 555 -13.86 -27.69 30.32
N GLY A 556 -13.19 -27.38 31.43
CA GLY A 556 -11.73 -27.33 31.50
C GLY A 556 -11.09 -26.08 30.88
N TYR A 557 -11.85 -25.00 30.65
CA TYR A 557 -11.29 -23.74 30.15
C TYR A 557 -10.53 -22.96 31.22
N ASN A 558 -9.51 -22.21 30.82
CA ASN A 558 -8.75 -21.34 31.72
C ASN A 558 -9.59 -20.09 32.08
N PRO A 559 -9.71 -19.71 33.37
CA PRO A 559 -10.37 -18.46 33.78
C PRO A 559 -9.93 -17.21 33.00
N GLU A 560 -8.64 -17.11 32.64
CA GLU A 560 -8.12 -15.97 31.86
C GLU A 560 -8.79 -15.85 30.49
N ASP A 561 -9.11 -16.96 29.83
CA ASP A 561 -9.79 -16.95 28.52
C ASP A 561 -11.25 -16.49 28.67
N LEU A 562 -11.90 -16.79 29.81
CA LEU A 562 -13.25 -16.32 30.12
C LEU A 562 -13.28 -14.83 30.46
N GLU A 563 -12.22 -14.31 31.12
CA GLU A 563 -12.05 -12.89 31.37
C GLU A 563 -11.87 -12.13 30.04
N LYS A 564 -11.04 -12.66 29.14
CA LYS A 564 -10.85 -12.12 27.78
C LYS A 564 -12.12 -12.18 26.94
N ALA A 565 -12.97 -13.19 27.13
CA ALA A 565 -14.31 -13.25 26.55
C ALA A 565 -15.29 -12.26 27.19
N GLY A 566 -14.90 -11.60 28.28
CA GLY A 566 -15.70 -10.63 29.00
C GLY A 566 -16.81 -11.25 29.86
N LEU A 567 -16.75 -12.57 30.13
CA LEU A 567 -17.80 -13.32 30.84
C LEU A 567 -17.63 -13.32 32.36
N ILE A 568 -16.40 -13.14 32.85
CA ILE A 568 -16.07 -13.06 34.28
C ILE A 568 -15.27 -11.79 34.61
N ILE A 569 -15.19 -11.44 35.89
CA ILE A 569 -14.50 -10.25 36.42
C ILE A 569 -13.59 -10.66 37.58
N PRO A 570 -12.33 -10.20 37.65
CA PRO A 570 -11.46 -10.44 38.80
C PRO A 570 -11.92 -9.66 40.05
N ARG A 571 -11.80 -10.27 41.24
CA ARG A 571 -11.93 -9.60 42.53
C ARG A 571 -10.68 -8.75 42.78
N GLN A 572 -10.84 -7.46 43.07
CA GLN A 572 -9.75 -6.62 43.56
C GLN A 572 -9.37 -7.05 44.99
N THR A 573 -8.19 -7.65 45.17
CA THR A 573 -7.60 -7.90 46.49
C THR A 573 -6.65 -6.78 46.86
N SER A 574 -7.04 -5.95 47.83
CA SER A 574 -6.21 -4.93 48.45
C SER A 574 -5.23 -5.55 49.46
N SER A 575 -4.35 -6.47 49.04
CA SER A 575 -3.30 -7.00 49.92
C SER A 575 -2.06 -7.44 49.15
N THR A 576 -0.93 -6.82 49.48
CA THR A 576 0.42 -7.23 49.12
C THR A 576 0.71 -8.64 49.64
N ASN A 577 0.61 -9.65 48.79
CA ASN A 577 1.42 -10.89 48.78
C ASN A 577 0.87 -11.82 47.69
N ALA A 578 1.37 -11.64 46.48
CA ALA A 578 1.04 -12.45 45.31
C ALA A 578 1.82 -13.76 45.34
N GLN A 579 1.32 -14.76 46.05
CA GLN A 579 1.68 -16.16 45.82
C GLN A 579 0.46 -17.04 46.16
N GLN A 580 -0.03 -17.76 45.14
CA GLN A 580 -1.19 -18.66 45.09
C GLN A 580 -2.55 -18.02 44.75
N LEU A 581 -2.84 -17.92 43.45
CA LEU A 581 -4.17 -17.67 42.90
C LEU A 581 -4.99 -18.97 42.96
N SER A 582 -6.01 -19.01 43.82
CA SER A 582 -7.00 -20.08 43.89
C SER A 582 -8.24 -19.74 43.03
N PRO A 583 -9.13 -20.69 42.68
CA PRO A 583 -10.30 -20.47 41.82
C PRO A 583 -11.32 -19.41 42.29
N ASN A 584 -11.14 -18.87 43.51
CA ASN A 584 -12.06 -17.93 44.18
C ASN A 584 -11.77 -16.44 43.87
N THR A 585 -10.91 -16.18 42.86
CA THR A 585 -10.46 -14.83 42.46
C THR A 585 -11.36 -14.16 41.41
N TYR A 586 -12.26 -14.88 40.74
CA TYR A 586 -13.15 -14.31 39.71
C TYR A 586 -14.63 -14.48 40.09
N TYR A 587 -15.50 -13.68 39.48
CA TYR A 587 -16.95 -13.84 39.56
C TYR A 587 -17.64 -13.55 38.22
N ASP A 588 -18.78 -14.18 37.97
CA ASP A 588 -19.56 -14.05 36.74
C ASP A 588 -20.00 -12.60 36.53
N ARG A 589 -19.81 -12.05 35.32
CA ARG A 589 -20.23 -10.68 34.97
C ARG A 589 -21.74 -10.54 34.99
N PHE A 590 -22.45 -11.48 34.36
CA PHE A 590 -23.89 -11.44 34.19
C PHE A 590 -24.56 -12.23 35.31
N ARG A 591 -25.44 -11.56 36.07
CA ARG A 591 -26.14 -12.14 37.22
C ARG A 591 -27.55 -11.58 37.26
N ASP A 592 -28.51 -12.46 37.54
CA ASP A 592 -29.95 -12.16 37.58
C ASP A 592 -30.48 -11.37 36.37
N ARG A 593 -30.07 -11.80 35.17
CA ARG A 593 -30.33 -11.07 33.92
C ARG A 593 -30.86 -11.99 32.84
N LEU A 594 -31.84 -11.48 32.09
CA LEU A 594 -32.22 -12.04 30.80
C LEU A 594 -31.11 -11.77 29.80
N MET A 595 -30.66 -12.82 29.12
CA MET A 595 -29.48 -12.82 28.26
C MET A 595 -29.88 -12.81 26.78
N PHE A 596 -29.28 -11.91 26.02
CA PHE A 596 -29.40 -11.78 24.58
C PHE A 596 -28.03 -12.10 23.96
N PRO A 597 -27.89 -13.20 23.21
CA PRO A 597 -26.63 -13.52 22.55
C PRO A 597 -26.35 -12.52 21.43
N LEU A 598 -25.19 -11.88 21.48
CA LEU A 598 -24.74 -10.95 20.46
C LEU A 598 -23.94 -11.73 19.43
N SER A 599 -24.42 -11.77 18.19
CA SER A 599 -23.81 -12.54 17.11
C SER A 599 -23.30 -11.63 15.99
N ASP A 600 -22.13 -11.94 15.44
CA ASP A 600 -21.67 -11.31 14.20
C ASP A 600 -22.61 -11.65 13.03
N HIS A 601 -22.47 -10.99 11.86
CA HIS A 601 -23.33 -11.24 10.69
C HIS A 601 -23.26 -12.69 10.16
N ARG A 602 -22.26 -13.47 10.58
CA ARG A 602 -22.06 -14.88 10.20
C ARG A 602 -22.77 -15.84 11.17
N GLY A 603 -23.17 -15.36 12.35
CA GLY A 603 -23.89 -16.10 13.36
C GLY A 603 -23.00 -16.64 14.49
N ASN A 604 -21.73 -16.24 14.56
CA ASN A 604 -20.88 -16.58 15.69
C ASN A 604 -21.24 -15.69 16.89
N ILE A 605 -21.43 -16.30 18.07
CA ILE A 605 -21.66 -15.53 19.30
C ILE A 605 -20.34 -14.85 19.71
N VAL A 606 -20.36 -13.53 19.75
CA VAL A 606 -19.21 -12.69 20.09
C VAL A 606 -19.28 -12.13 21.51
N GLY A 607 -20.48 -12.12 22.10
CA GLY A 607 -20.72 -11.66 23.46
C GLY A 607 -22.20 -11.73 23.82
N PHE A 608 -22.59 -11.00 24.87
CA PHE A 608 -23.95 -10.99 25.40
C PHE A 608 -24.38 -9.61 25.85
N ALA A 609 -25.69 -9.37 25.79
CA ALA A 609 -26.36 -8.29 26.50
C ALA A 609 -27.25 -8.90 27.59
N GLY A 610 -27.26 -8.30 28.78
CA GLY A 610 -27.99 -8.76 29.96
C GLY A 610 -28.92 -7.69 30.49
N ARG A 611 -30.24 -7.95 30.46
CA ARG A 611 -31.28 -7.05 31.00
C ARG A 611 -31.73 -7.54 32.38
N VAL A 612 -31.83 -6.64 33.35
CA VAL A 612 -32.44 -6.97 34.65
C VAL A 612 -33.91 -7.36 34.50
N LEU A 613 -34.38 -8.31 35.30
CA LEU A 613 -35.78 -8.72 35.29
C LEU A 613 -36.68 -7.62 35.87
N ASP A 614 -36.31 -7.02 37.00
CA ASP A 614 -37.12 -6.03 37.71
C ASP A 614 -36.36 -4.70 37.93
N PRO A 615 -36.68 -3.63 37.19
CA PRO A 615 -36.00 -2.34 37.30
C PRO A 615 -36.48 -1.47 38.49
N GLU A 616 -37.50 -1.89 39.26
CA GLU A 616 -38.09 -1.08 40.34
C GLU A 616 -37.50 -1.34 41.74
N ILE A 617 -36.48 -2.20 41.88
CA ILE A 617 -35.79 -2.41 43.16
C ILE A 617 -34.97 -1.16 43.52
N LYS A 618 -35.58 -0.25 44.30
CA LYS A 618 -34.96 0.94 44.90
C LYS A 618 -34.08 0.65 46.11
N ASP A 619 -34.06 -0.59 46.61
CA ASP A 619 -33.36 -0.97 47.83
C ASP A 619 -32.07 -1.76 47.54
N LEU A 620 -31.05 -1.07 47.02
CA LEU A 620 -29.66 -1.53 47.13
C LEU A 620 -28.96 -0.68 48.20
N PRO A 621 -28.27 -1.29 49.20
CA PRO A 621 -27.56 -0.52 50.20
C PRO A 621 -26.45 0.30 49.52
N ALA A 622 -26.42 1.60 49.80
CA ALA A 622 -25.44 2.58 49.33
C ALA A 622 -25.52 2.98 47.83
N GLY A 623 -26.62 3.61 47.41
CA GLY A 623 -26.61 4.66 46.38
C GLY A 623 -26.07 4.32 44.99
N ARG A 624 -25.85 3.05 44.64
CA ARG A 624 -25.43 2.60 43.32
C ARG A 624 -26.63 2.03 42.57
N GLN A 625 -27.13 2.76 41.57
CA GLN A 625 -28.10 2.23 40.60
C GLN A 625 -27.39 1.22 39.68
N GLU A 626 -27.83 -0.04 39.68
CA GLU A 626 -27.39 -1.00 38.65
C GLU A 626 -28.00 -0.62 37.28
N PRO A 627 -27.23 -0.67 36.18
CA PRO A 627 -27.75 -0.33 34.87
C PRO A 627 -28.76 -1.39 34.38
N LYS A 628 -29.86 -0.91 33.78
CA LYS A 628 -30.96 -1.72 33.22
C LYS A 628 -30.46 -2.76 32.22
N TYR A 629 -29.43 -2.41 31.46
CA TYR A 629 -28.71 -3.29 30.53
C TYR A 629 -27.20 -3.29 30.80
N VAL A 630 -26.58 -4.46 30.71
CA VAL A 630 -25.12 -4.63 30.72
C VAL A 630 -24.72 -5.35 29.45
N ASN A 631 -23.68 -4.88 28.77
CA ASN A 631 -23.11 -5.58 27.62
C ASN A 631 -21.78 -6.22 28.01
N THR A 632 -21.36 -7.24 27.26
CA THR A 632 -19.97 -7.68 27.22
C THR A 632 -19.07 -6.46 26.93
N PRO A 633 -17.92 -6.30 27.61
CA PRO A 633 -16.95 -5.26 27.28
C PRO A 633 -16.33 -5.50 25.90
N GLU A 634 -15.59 -4.54 25.36
CA GLU A 634 -14.80 -4.75 24.14
C GLU A 634 -13.86 -5.96 24.30
N THR A 635 -13.88 -6.88 23.32
CA THR A 635 -13.00 -8.06 23.29
C THR A 635 -12.38 -8.21 21.90
N ALA A 636 -11.47 -9.17 21.72
CA ALA A 636 -10.89 -9.46 20.41
C ALA A 636 -11.91 -9.96 19.35
N VAL A 637 -13.11 -10.37 19.77
CA VAL A 637 -14.19 -10.83 18.88
C VAL A 637 -15.43 -9.96 18.94
N TYR A 638 -15.55 -9.03 19.90
CA TYR A 638 -16.71 -8.17 20.07
C TYR A 638 -16.32 -6.69 20.08
N HIS A 639 -16.74 -6.01 19.02
CA HIS A 639 -16.67 -4.55 18.88
C HIS A 639 -18.05 -3.95 18.79
N LYS A 640 -18.39 -3.08 19.75
CA LYS A 640 -19.73 -2.49 19.85
C LYS A 640 -20.10 -1.65 18.63
N SER A 641 -19.10 -0.96 18.04
CA SER A 641 -19.28 -0.14 16.84
C SER A 641 -19.47 -0.95 15.56
N GLU A 642 -19.27 -2.26 15.55
CA GLU A 642 -19.36 -3.09 14.35
C GLU A 642 -20.57 -4.02 14.35
N LEU A 643 -21.25 -4.16 15.49
CA LEU A 643 -22.35 -5.11 15.66
C LEU A 643 -23.73 -4.48 15.43
N LEU A 644 -24.60 -5.20 14.74
CA LEU A 644 -26.04 -4.96 14.64
C LEU A 644 -26.80 -6.21 15.07
N TYR A 645 -27.66 -6.10 16.08
CA TYR A 645 -28.42 -7.24 16.60
C TYR A 645 -29.83 -7.25 16.00
N PRO A 646 -30.38 -8.33 15.43
CA PRO A 646 -29.81 -9.65 15.15
C PRO A 646 -29.44 -9.82 13.65
N LEU A 647 -28.46 -9.07 13.12
CA LEU A 647 -28.22 -9.06 11.67
C LEU A 647 -28.00 -10.46 11.05
N ASN A 648 -27.41 -11.41 11.79
CA ASN A 648 -27.28 -12.80 11.34
C ASN A 648 -28.62 -13.48 11.00
N ILE A 649 -29.70 -13.10 11.70
CA ILE A 649 -31.05 -13.65 11.53
C ILE A 649 -31.80 -12.89 10.43
N THR A 650 -31.64 -11.57 10.35
CA THR A 650 -32.48 -10.70 9.50
C THR A 650 -31.85 -10.32 8.17
N LYS A 651 -30.55 -10.57 7.97
CA LYS A 651 -29.81 -10.21 6.74
C LYS A 651 -30.44 -10.68 5.43
N GLU A 652 -31.04 -11.87 5.38
CA GLU A 652 -31.60 -12.39 4.13
C GLU A 652 -32.90 -11.66 3.75
N GLU A 653 -33.74 -11.30 4.73
CA GLU A 653 -34.93 -10.49 4.47
C GLU A 653 -34.54 -9.03 4.18
N ILE A 654 -33.49 -8.50 4.83
CA ILE A 654 -32.93 -7.17 4.51
C ILE A 654 -32.49 -7.09 3.04
N LYS A 655 -31.75 -8.10 2.56
CA LYS A 655 -31.34 -8.19 1.15
C LYS A 655 -32.54 -8.26 0.22
N LYS A 656 -33.51 -9.12 0.54
CA LYS A 656 -34.68 -9.37 -0.29
C LYS A 656 -35.57 -8.13 -0.42
N GLU A 657 -35.77 -7.39 0.66
CA GLU A 657 -36.55 -6.15 0.66
C GLU A 657 -35.72 -4.93 0.23
N ASN A 658 -34.40 -5.09 0.07
CA ASN A 658 -33.44 -4.00 -0.13
C ASN A 658 -33.62 -2.86 0.89
N CYS A 659 -33.97 -3.21 2.12
CA CYS A 659 -34.28 -2.25 3.18
C CYS A 659 -34.00 -2.84 4.56
N ALA A 660 -33.44 -2.06 5.47
CA ALA A 660 -33.28 -2.43 6.89
C ALA A 660 -33.96 -1.41 7.82
N MET A 661 -34.78 -1.89 8.76
CA MET A 661 -35.28 -1.07 9.86
C MET A 661 -34.30 -1.10 11.02
N VAL A 662 -33.86 0.07 11.48
CA VAL A 662 -32.92 0.22 12.59
C VAL A 662 -33.65 0.77 13.82
N VAL A 663 -33.56 0.03 14.92
CA VAL A 663 -34.17 0.35 16.22
C VAL A 663 -33.09 0.45 17.32
N GLU A 664 -33.46 0.83 18.54
CA GLU A 664 -32.50 1.10 19.62
C GLU A 664 -32.09 -0.13 20.44
N GLY A 665 -33.02 -1.03 20.73
CA GLY A 665 -32.80 -2.13 21.67
C GLY A 665 -33.09 -3.52 21.11
N GLU A 666 -32.62 -4.54 21.81
CA GLU A 666 -32.86 -5.94 21.45
C GLU A 666 -34.35 -6.29 21.43
N LEU A 667 -35.12 -5.77 22.40
CA LEU A 667 -36.56 -6.04 22.48
C LEU A 667 -37.31 -5.37 21.33
N ASP A 668 -36.95 -4.13 20.96
CA ASP A 668 -37.54 -3.46 19.80
C ASP A 668 -37.37 -4.29 18.53
N ALA A 669 -36.17 -4.87 18.34
CA ALA A 669 -35.90 -5.72 17.20
C ALA A 669 -36.69 -7.04 17.24
N ILE A 670 -36.75 -7.71 18.40
CA ILE A 670 -37.48 -8.98 18.53
C ILE A 670 -38.98 -8.76 18.37
N SER A 671 -39.56 -7.76 19.03
CA SER A 671 -40.98 -7.46 18.97
C SER A 671 -41.39 -6.97 17.57
N SER A 672 -40.59 -6.12 16.91
CA SER A 672 -40.85 -5.74 15.51
C SER A 672 -40.78 -6.94 14.57
N TYR A 673 -39.82 -7.84 14.78
CA TYR A 673 -39.72 -9.09 14.04
C TYR A 673 -40.95 -9.97 14.24
N GLN A 674 -41.45 -10.09 15.47
CA GLN A 674 -42.69 -10.81 15.78
C GLN A 674 -43.91 -10.18 15.10
N ALA A 675 -44.00 -8.84 15.10
CA ALA A 675 -45.08 -8.11 14.46
C ALA A 675 -45.11 -8.30 12.94
N GLY A 676 -43.99 -8.71 12.32
CA GLY A 676 -43.92 -9.07 10.90
C GLY A 676 -42.88 -8.28 10.11
N ILE A 677 -42.19 -7.31 10.73
CA ILE A 677 -41.11 -6.57 10.10
C ILE A 677 -39.83 -7.40 10.21
N LYS A 678 -39.58 -8.24 9.20
CA LYS A 678 -38.53 -9.27 9.27
C LYS A 678 -37.13 -8.73 8.97
N ASN A 679 -37.01 -7.52 8.44
CA ASN A 679 -35.78 -6.83 8.08
C ASN A 679 -35.32 -5.81 9.14
N VAL A 680 -35.47 -6.15 10.43
CA VAL A 680 -35.14 -5.27 11.55
C VAL A 680 -33.79 -5.60 12.19
N VAL A 681 -33.06 -4.56 12.62
CA VAL A 681 -31.82 -4.64 13.41
C VAL A 681 -31.80 -3.54 14.47
N ALA A 682 -31.03 -3.74 15.52
CA ALA A 682 -30.84 -2.83 16.62
C ALA A 682 -29.37 -2.39 16.69
N ILE A 683 -29.18 -1.10 16.92
CA ILE A 683 -27.85 -0.54 17.25
C ILE A 683 -27.53 -0.82 18.72
N LYS A 684 -26.24 -0.82 19.05
CA LYS A 684 -25.79 -1.00 20.44
C LYS A 684 -25.47 0.32 21.14
N GLY A 685 -25.68 1.47 20.51
CA GLY A 685 -25.37 2.81 21.03
C GLY A 685 -26.48 3.81 20.72
N SER A 686 -26.19 5.10 20.88
CA SER A 686 -27.16 6.18 20.63
C SER A 686 -27.28 6.61 19.16
N ALA A 687 -26.41 6.11 18.28
CA ALA A 687 -26.42 6.42 16.85
C ALA A 687 -25.74 5.31 16.04
N LEU A 688 -26.05 5.27 14.73
CA LEU A 688 -25.34 4.45 13.75
C LEU A 688 -23.87 4.86 13.66
N SER A 689 -22.97 3.89 13.80
CA SER A 689 -21.54 4.07 13.53
C SER A 689 -21.23 4.02 12.03
N GLU A 690 -20.01 4.38 11.66
CA GLU A 690 -19.55 4.28 10.28
C GLU A 690 -19.42 2.83 9.84
N GLU A 691 -18.92 1.97 10.72
CA GLU A 691 -18.76 0.54 10.49
C GLU A 691 -20.11 -0.16 10.33
N GLN A 692 -21.10 0.16 11.17
CA GLN A 692 -22.47 -0.35 11.03
C GLN A 692 -23.14 0.12 9.74
N SER A 693 -22.93 1.38 9.36
CA SER A 693 -23.47 1.93 8.10
C SER A 693 -22.86 1.23 6.89
N ARG A 694 -21.54 1.04 6.87
CA ARG A 694 -20.86 0.25 5.83
C ARG A 694 -21.34 -1.19 5.81
N LEU A 695 -21.55 -1.81 6.98
CA LEU A 695 -22.06 -3.17 7.09
C LEU A 695 -23.46 -3.29 6.47
N LEU A 696 -24.39 -2.38 6.80
CA LEU A 696 -25.73 -2.36 6.21
C LEU A 696 -25.71 -2.12 4.70
N LYS A 697 -24.82 -1.25 4.20
CA LYS A 697 -24.68 -0.95 2.76
C LYS A 697 -24.34 -2.17 1.92
N ARG A 698 -23.72 -3.19 2.53
CA ARG A 698 -23.43 -4.48 1.86
C ARG A 698 -24.69 -5.33 1.62
N PHE A 699 -25.76 -5.07 2.37
CA PHE A 699 -27.00 -5.86 2.33
C PHE A 699 -28.17 -5.10 1.71
N CYS A 700 -28.21 -3.77 1.83
CA CYS A 700 -29.31 -2.96 1.34
C CYS A 700 -28.88 -1.53 1.02
N GLU A 701 -29.67 -0.84 0.20
CA GLU A 701 -29.51 0.58 -0.08
C GLU A 701 -30.39 1.47 0.81
N ASN A 702 -31.51 0.95 1.32
CA ASN A 702 -32.48 1.73 2.07
C ASN A 702 -32.42 1.39 3.56
N VAL A 703 -32.47 2.42 4.41
CA VAL A 703 -32.49 2.25 5.86
C VAL A 703 -33.60 3.11 6.46
N ILE A 704 -34.47 2.47 7.24
CA ILE A 704 -35.54 3.13 8.00
C ILE A 704 -35.09 3.24 9.45
N LEU A 705 -34.89 4.47 9.92
CA LEU A 705 -34.55 4.76 11.31
C LEU A 705 -35.84 4.89 12.12
N SER A 706 -35.97 4.06 13.16
CA SER A 706 -37.05 4.12 14.14
C SER A 706 -36.43 4.22 15.53
N LEU A 707 -35.85 5.37 15.79
CA LEU A 707 -35.16 5.75 17.02
C LEU A 707 -36.08 6.67 17.85
N ASP A 708 -35.86 6.81 19.15
CA ASP A 708 -36.72 7.57 20.08
C ASP A 708 -37.02 9.00 19.56
N ALA A 709 -38.21 9.52 19.85
CA ALA A 709 -38.76 10.73 19.21
C ALA A 709 -37.92 12.03 19.35
N ASP A 710 -36.89 12.04 20.20
CA ASP A 710 -35.97 13.17 20.43
C ASP A 710 -34.79 13.24 19.43
N VAL A 711 -34.73 12.31 18.46
CA VAL A 711 -33.67 12.18 17.43
C VAL A 711 -33.46 13.41 16.55
N ALA A 712 -34.47 14.25 16.34
CA ALA A 712 -34.30 15.48 15.57
C ALA A 712 -33.44 16.52 16.31
N GLY A 713 -33.40 16.47 17.64
CA GLY A 713 -32.67 17.42 18.49
C GLY A 713 -31.27 16.95 18.91
N ASP A 714 -31.03 15.63 18.92
CA ASP A 714 -29.80 15.09 19.48
C ASP A 714 -28.62 15.14 18.48
N MET A 715 -27.52 15.79 18.88
CA MET A 715 -26.32 15.92 18.05
C MET A 715 -25.66 14.58 17.73
N ALA A 716 -25.90 13.55 18.55
CA ALA A 716 -25.42 12.19 18.29
C ALA A 716 -26.17 11.55 17.11
N SER A 717 -27.49 11.67 17.06
CA SER A 717 -28.32 11.09 16.01
C SER A 717 -28.12 11.81 14.67
N ARG A 718 -27.97 13.15 14.67
CA ARG A 718 -27.60 13.92 13.47
C ARG A 718 -26.26 13.45 12.88
N ARG A 719 -25.26 13.18 13.73
CA ARG A 719 -23.97 12.63 13.28
C ARG A 719 -24.11 11.22 12.70
N GLY A 720 -24.93 10.35 13.30
CA GLY A 720 -25.18 9.01 12.76
C GLY A 720 -25.86 9.04 11.38
N ILE A 721 -26.80 9.96 11.19
CA ILE A 721 -27.47 10.20 9.91
C ILE A 721 -26.46 10.69 8.85
N GLU A 722 -25.60 11.65 9.21
CA GLU A 722 -24.54 12.13 8.31
C GLU A 722 -23.56 11.03 7.91
N VAL A 723 -23.20 10.15 8.85
CA VAL A 723 -22.32 9.01 8.61
C VAL A 723 -22.97 8.00 7.67
N ALA A 724 -24.25 7.70 7.85
CA ALA A 724 -24.97 6.76 7.00
C ALA A 724 -25.24 7.33 5.59
N ASP A 725 -25.54 8.62 5.47
CA ASP A 725 -25.68 9.32 4.18
C ASP A 725 -24.36 9.31 3.39
N LYS A 726 -23.22 9.58 4.04
CA LYS A 726 -21.88 9.46 3.44
C LYS A 726 -21.52 8.03 3.03
N ALA A 727 -22.09 7.03 3.69
CA ALA A 727 -21.95 5.63 3.27
C ALA A 727 -22.81 5.31 2.03
N GLY A 728 -23.61 6.26 1.54
CA GLY A 728 -24.48 6.12 0.37
C GLY A 728 -25.77 5.36 0.66
N LEU A 729 -26.27 5.40 1.91
CA LEU A 729 -27.55 4.80 2.29
C LEU A 729 -28.69 5.80 2.12
N ASN A 730 -29.81 5.35 1.56
CA ASN A 730 -31.04 6.12 1.47
C ASN A 730 -31.78 6.05 2.80
N LEU A 731 -31.79 7.16 3.53
CA LEU A 731 -32.36 7.20 4.88
C LEU A 731 -33.82 7.63 4.89
N LYS A 732 -34.63 6.86 5.60
CA LYS A 732 -36.02 7.16 5.95
C LYS A 732 -36.18 7.19 7.47
N VAL A 733 -37.21 7.87 7.95
CA VAL A 733 -37.59 7.91 9.36
C VAL A 733 -39.01 7.38 9.53
N LEU A 734 -39.15 6.46 10.47
CA LEU A 734 -40.43 5.99 10.96
C LEU A 734 -40.71 6.72 12.29
N SER A 735 -41.78 7.52 12.30
CA SER A 735 -42.25 8.17 13.54
C SER A 735 -43.47 7.42 14.07
N LEU A 736 -43.45 7.05 15.35
CA LEU A 736 -44.50 6.22 15.95
C LEU A 736 -45.67 7.02 16.52
N GLU A 737 -45.60 8.34 16.67
CA GLU A 737 -46.60 9.31 17.17
C GLU A 737 -47.42 8.90 18.43
N LYS A 738 -48.16 7.79 18.36
CA LYS A 738 -49.00 7.19 19.40
C LYS A 738 -48.23 6.39 20.46
N TYR A 739 -47.11 5.76 20.08
CA TYR A 739 -46.34 4.87 20.97
C TYR A 739 -44.93 5.39 21.20
N LYS A 740 -44.34 5.03 22.33
CA LYS A 740 -43.02 5.49 22.72
C LYS A 740 -41.92 4.86 21.87
N ASP A 741 -41.94 3.54 21.75
CA ASP A 741 -40.90 2.74 21.09
C ASP A 741 -41.52 1.63 20.20
N PRO A 742 -40.73 1.03 19.29
CA PRO A 742 -41.21 -0.05 18.43
C PRO A 742 -41.66 -1.29 19.21
N ASP A 743 -41.05 -1.59 20.37
CA ASP A 743 -41.51 -2.66 21.26
C ASP A 743 -42.97 -2.43 21.69
N GLU A 744 -43.30 -1.27 22.24
CA GLU A 744 -44.66 -0.93 22.68
C GLU A 744 -45.66 -0.96 21.51
N ALA A 745 -45.29 -0.42 20.36
CA ALA A 745 -46.13 -0.42 19.16
C ALA A 745 -46.39 -1.85 18.65
N ALA A 746 -45.34 -2.68 18.57
CA ALA A 746 -45.43 -4.07 18.15
C ALA A 746 -46.29 -4.92 19.10
N GLN A 747 -46.25 -4.63 20.40
CA GLN A 747 -47.03 -5.36 21.41
C GLN A 747 -48.50 -4.97 21.42
N LYS A 748 -48.81 -3.68 21.30
CA LYS A 748 -50.19 -3.17 21.44
C LYS A 748 -50.97 -3.12 20.12
N GLU A 749 -50.32 -2.76 19.02
CA GLU A 749 -50.98 -2.58 17.72
C GLU A 749 -50.04 -2.90 16.54
N PRO A 750 -49.76 -4.20 16.26
CA PRO A 750 -48.81 -4.61 15.22
C PRO A 750 -49.12 -4.04 13.82
N ASP A 751 -50.40 -3.95 13.46
CA ASP A 751 -50.82 -3.43 12.15
C ASP A 751 -50.58 -1.91 12.03
N TYR A 752 -50.62 -1.18 13.14
CA TYR A 752 -50.20 0.22 13.17
C TYR A 752 -48.70 0.32 12.87
N LEU A 753 -47.86 -0.49 13.50
CA LEU A 753 -46.42 -0.48 13.26
C LEU A 753 -46.09 -0.75 11.77
N LYS A 754 -46.76 -1.74 11.15
CA LYS A 754 -46.62 -2.02 9.71
C LYS A 754 -47.06 -0.84 8.85
N LYS A 755 -48.22 -0.26 9.14
CA LYS A 755 -48.72 0.90 8.42
C LYS A 755 -47.74 2.08 8.50
N ARG A 756 -47.14 2.32 9.66
CA ARG A 756 -46.13 3.38 9.83
C ARG A 756 -44.82 3.06 9.12
N TYR A 757 -44.43 1.79 9.09
CA TYR A 757 -43.30 1.32 8.31
C TYR A 757 -43.47 1.60 6.82
N ASP A 758 -44.63 1.29 6.23
CA ASP A 758 -44.92 1.58 4.82
C ASP A 758 -44.97 3.07 4.52
N GLN A 759 -45.34 3.88 5.53
CA GLN A 759 -45.40 5.34 5.46
C GLN A 759 -44.11 6.03 5.92
N ALA A 760 -43.01 5.31 6.06
CA ALA A 760 -41.73 5.90 6.46
C ALA A 760 -41.30 6.97 5.45
N GLN A 761 -41.04 8.17 5.96
CA GLN A 761 -40.74 9.35 5.15
C GLN A 761 -39.23 9.52 4.95
N SER A 762 -38.81 10.20 3.89
CA SER A 762 -37.41 10.57 3.69
C SER A 762 -36.87 11.36 4.89
N ILE A 763 -35.60 11.16 5.24
CA ILE A 763 -34.96 11.89 6.34
C ILE A 763 -35.00 13.41 6.15
N TYR A 764 -34.84 13.88 4.91
CA TYR A 764 -34.86 15.32 4.60
C TYR A 764 -36.27 15.89 4.70
N ASP A 765 -37.28 15.12 4.28
CA ASP A 765 -38.69 15.47 4.48
C ASP A 765 -39.01 15.58 5.97
N PHE A 766 -38.55 14.62 6.76
CA PHE A 766 -38.70 14.65 8.20
C PHE A 766 -38.04 15.89 8.83
N PHE A 767 -36.81 16.25 8.44
CA PHE A 767 -36.15 17.44 8.97
C PHE A 767 -36.89 18.73 8.60
N ILE A 768 -37.29 18.87 7.34
CA ILE A 768 -38.07 20.01 6.85
C ILE A 768 -39.40 20.09 7.61
N ASP A 769 -40.15 18.99 7.72
CA ASP A 769 -41.41 18.95 8.47
C ASP A 769 -41.25 19.23 9.96
N SER A 770 -40.20 18.71 10.58
CA SER A 770 -39.89 18.97 12.00
C SER A 770 -39.59 20.46 12.24
N ALA A 771 -38.82 21.10 11.37
CA ALA A 771 -38.53 22.53 11.47
C ALA A 771 -39.78 23.39 11.30
N PHE A 772 -40.66 23.04 10.35
CA PHE A 772 -41.91 23.77 10.13
C PHE A 772 -43.00 23.49 11.19
N LYS A 773 -42.94 22.35 11.90
CA LYS A 773 -43.76 22.11 13.10
C LYS A 773 -43.34 23.00 14.27
N ARG A 774 -42.02 23.25 14.44
CA ARG A 774 -41.50 24.13 15.50
C ARG A 774 -41.65 25.62 15.19
N CYS A 775 -41.53 26.01 13.92
CA CYS A 775 -41.63 27.39 13.46
C CYS A 775 -42.55 27.43 12.24
N ARG A 776 -43.65 28.20 12.29
CA ARG A 776 -44.63 28.21 11.19
C ARG A 776 -44.08 28.84 9.90
N GLY A 777 -42.98 29.59 9.99
CA GLY A 777 -42.36 30.24 8.84
C GLY A 777 -43.16 31.46 8.36
N ALA A 778 -43.99 32.05 9.22
CA ALA A 778 -44.88 33.15 8.86
C ALA A 778 -44.16 34.51 8.87
N THR A 779 -43.10 34.66 9.66
CA THR A 779 -42.31 35.90 9.76
C THR A 779 -40.91 35.74 9.17
N ALA A 780 -40.27 36.84 8.77
CA ALA A 780 -38.90 36.83 8.26
C ALA A 780 -37.89 36.23 9.27
N GLU A 781 -38.12 36.42 10.57
CA GLU A 781 -37.27 35.88 11.62
C GLU A 781 -37.45 34.36 11.79
N GLU A 782 -38.68 33.85 11.66
CA GLU A 782 -38.95 32.41 11.64
C GLU A 782 -38.38 31.73 10.39
N LYS A 783 -38.56 32.35 9.20
CA LYS A 783 -37.98 31.86 7.94
C LYS A 783 -36.44 31.79 8.04
N LYS A 784 -35.81 32.78 8.68
CA LYS A 784 -34.36 32.79 8.97
C LYS A 784 -33.96 31.64 9.91
N LYS A 785 -34.71 31.36 10.97
CA LYS A 785 -34.41 30.27 11.91
C LYS A 785 -34.50 28.90 11.24
N ILE A 786 -35.55 28.67 10.43
CA ILE A 786 -35.69 27.44 9.64
C ILE A 786 -34.53 27.29 8.66
N GLY A 787 -34.17 28.37 7.94
CA GLY A 787 -33.02 28.38 7.05
C GLY A 787 -31.72 28.02 7.77
N GLN A 788 -31.44 28.62 8.94
CA GLN A 788 -30.23 28.34 9.73
C GLN A 788 -30.14 26.89 10.22
N GLU A 789 -31.27 26.22 10.41
CA GLU A 789 -31.30 24.81 10.82
C GLU A 789 -31.15 23.84 9.64
N ILE A 790 -31.87 24.08 8.54
CA ILE A 790 -31.97 23.14 7.41
C ILE A 790 -30.83 23.31 6.40
N VAL A 791 -30.39 24.54 6.14
CA VAL A 791 -29.32 24.83 5.17
C VAL A 791 -28.04 24.03 5.43
N PRO A 792 -27.51 23.94 6.68
CA PRO A 792 -26.33 23.12 6.95
C PRO A 792 -26.51 21.63 6.68
N ILE A 793 -27.76 21.13 6.71
CA ILE A 793 -28.08 19.73 6.41
C ILE A 793 -28.10 19.54 4.89
N LEU A 794 -28.79 20.41 4.15
CA LEU A 794 -28.83 20.36 2.67
C LEU A 794 -27.44 20.58 2.05
N ALA A 795 -26.59 21.41 2.68
CA ALA A 795 -25.22 21.64 2.26
C ALA A 795 -24.36 20.37 2.24
N LYS A 796 -24.72 19.36 3.04
CA LYS A 796 -23.98 18.09 3.16
C LYS A 796 -24.44 17.03 2.16
N ILE A 797 -25.54 17.24 1.45
CA ILE A 797 -26.03 16.31 0.42
C ILE A 797 -25.02 16.27 -0.74
N GLU A 798 -24.52 15.09 -1.08
CA GLU A 798 -23.54 14.93 -2.17
C GLU A 798 -24.18 14.90 -3.56
N ASP A 799 -25.39 14.36 -3.68
CA ASP A 799 -26.13 14.29 -4.94
C ASP A 799 -26.80 15.65 -5.26
N GLU A 800 -26.35 16.29 -6.34
CA GLU A 800 -26.84 17.61 -6.76
C GLU A 800 -28.29 17.59 -7.23
N ILE A 801 -28.80 16.46 -7.76
CA ILE A 801 -30.19 16.33 -8.17
C ILE A 801 -31.07 16.29 -6.92
N VAL A 802 -30.71 15.44 -5.95
CA VAL A 802 -31.41 15.34 -4.66
C VAL A 802 -31.36 16.67 -3.93
N LYS A 803 -30.19 17.31 -3.88
CA LYS A 803 -30.00 18.63 -3.28
C LYS A 803 -30.90 19.68 -3.93
N ASN A 804 -30.94 19.75 -5.26
CA ASN A 804 -31.80 20.71 -5.97
C ASN A 804 -33.30 20.47 -5.71
N ILE A 805 -33.74 19.20 -5.64
CA ILE A 805 -35.13 18.86 -5.27
C ILE A 805 -35.47 19.42 -3.88
N TYR A 806 -34.60 19.23 -2.88
CA TYR A 806 -34.85 19.71 -1.54
C TYR A 806 -34.62 21.22 -1.37
N VAL A 807 -33.71 21.84 -2.13
CA VAL A 807 -33.56 23.30 -2.21
C VAL A 807 -34.84 23.91 -2.75
N LYS A 808 -35.38 23.38 -3.84
CA LYS A 808 -36.66 23.81 -4.40
C LYS A 808 -37.80 23.62 -3.39
N LYS A 809 -37.90 22.44 -2.77
CA LYS A 809 -38.93 22.16 -1.76
C LYS A 809 -38.85 23.11 -0.56
N LEU A 810 -37.64 23.44 -0.09
CA LEU A 810 -37.43 24.41 0.99
C LEU A 810 -37.75 25.84 0.54
N SER A 811 -37.37 26.21 -0.69
CA SER A 811 -37.67 27.49 -1.34
C SER A 811 -39.17 27.72 -1.44
N ASP A 812 -39.91 26.74 -1.97
CA ASP A 812 -41.37 26.77 -2.11
C ASP A 812 -42.05 26.95 -0.75
N ARG A 813 -41.59 26.20 0.27
CA ARG A 813 -42.21 26.24 1.61
C ARG A 813 -41.83 27.48 2.43
N LEU A 814 -40.66 28.07 2.18
CA LEU A 814 -40.25 29.35 2.77
C LEU A 814 -40.73 30.55 1.96
N GLU A 815 -41.25 30.35 0.74
CA GLU A 815 -41.61 31.41 -0.22
C GLU A 815 -40.44 32.39 -0.46
N VAL A 816 -39.24 31.85 -0.66
CA VAL A 816 -38.02 32.63 -0.96
C VAL A 816 -37.39 32.11 -2.23
N ASN A 817 -36.66 32.95 -2.95
CA ASN A 817 -35.96 32.54 -4.18
C ASN A 817 -34.93 31.41 -3.87
N GLU A 818 -34.90 30.38 -4.71
CA GLU A 818 -33.94 29.26 -4.66
C GLU A 818 -32.49 29.76 -4.55
N GLU A 819 -32.13 30.82 -5.29
CA GLU A 819 -30.79 31.43 -5.27
C GLU A 819 -30.37 31.90 -3.87
N ALA A 820 -31.32 32.39 -3.07
CA ALA A 820 -31.04 32.84 -1.71
C ALA A 820 -30.65 31.69 -0.77
N ILE A 821 -31.21 30.49 -0.99
CA ILE A 821 -30.89 29.28 -0.23
C ILE A 821 -29.52 28.74 -0.65
N ILE A 822 -29.23 28.72 -1.96
CA ILE A 822 -27.93 28.29 -2.51
C ILE A 822 -26.79 29.14 -1.92
N LEU A 823 -26.95 30.47 -1.87
CA LEU A 823 -25.96 31.37 -1.28
C LEU A 823 -25.73 31.13 0.22
N GLN A 824 -26.72 30.64 0.96
CA GLN A 824 -26.55 30.29 2.38
C GLN A 824 -25.84 28.95 2.55
N ILE A 825 -26.09 27.98 1.66
CA ILE A 825 -25.37 26.70 1.63
C ILE A 825 -23.87 26.95 1.47
N GLU A 826 -23.47 27.78 0.50
CA GLU A 826 -22.06 28.11 0.23
C GLU A 826 -21.35 28.73 1.45
N LYS A 827 -22.04 29.60 2.20
CA LYS A 827 -21.51 30.22 3.43
C LYS A 827 -21.32 29.23 4.57
N SER A 828 -22.08 28.13 4.61
CA SER A 828 -22.02 27.14 5.70
C SER A 828 -20.82 26.19 5.61
N VAL A 829 -20.27 25.94 4.41
CA VAL A 829 -19.21 24.94 4.18
C VAL A 829 -17.82 25.40 4.70
N GLN A 830 -17.59 26.71 4.88
CA GLN A 830 -16.27 27.27 5.19
C GLN A 830 -15.81 27.15 6.68
N LYS A 831 -16.43 26.31 7.54
CA LYS A 831 -16.30 26.42 9.03
C LYS A 831 -15.87 25.18 9.88
N SER A 832 -15.23 24.08 9.43
CA SER A 832 -14.91 22.89 10.31
C SER A 832 -13.46 22.28 10.27
N PRO A 833 -12.86 21.73 11.40
CA PRO A 833 -11.45 21.23 11.53
C PRO A 833 -11.24 19.72 11.95
N VAL A 834 -10.04 19.06 11.75
CA VAL A 834 -9.76 17.60 12.08
C VAL A 834 -8.30 17.23 12.58
N LEU A 835 -8.14 16.07 13.30
CA LEU A 835 -7.03 15.47 14.14
C LEU A 835 -6.40 14.09 13.62
N PRO A 836 -5.31 13.48 14.23
CA PRO A 836 -4.40 12.40 13.66
C PRO A 836 -4.11 11.04 14.46
N ALA A 837 -3.52 9.94 13.83
CA ALA A 837 -2.63 8.84 14.44
C ALA A 837 -2.08 7.59 13.57
N VAL A 838 -0.76 7.22 13.69
CA VAL A 838 0.01 5.89 13.93
C VAL A 838 0.47 4.83 12.82
N LYS A 839 1.60 4.04 13.05
CA LYS A 839 2.60 3.25 12.18
C LYS A 839 2.85 1.70 12.46
N SER A 840 3.56 0.92 11.56
CA SER A 840 4.71 -0.10 11.82
C SER A 840 5.45 -0.83 10.61
N ASP A 841 6.78 -1.16 10.76
CA ASP A 841 7.86 -2.19 10.37
C ASP A 841 8.12 -2.98 8.99
N SER A 842 9.26 -3.76 8.86
CA SER A 842 10.36 -3.89 7.80
C SER A 842 10.59 -5.19 6.87
N PRO A 843 11.55 -5.26 5.86
CA PRO A 843 11.68 -6.35 4.79
C PRO A 843 13.08 -6.98 4.32
N PRO A 844 13.17 -8.05 3.41
CA PRO A 844 14.39 -8.80 2.88
C PRO A 844 14.73 -8.83 1.31
N THR A 845 15.62 -9.75 0.76
CA THR A 845 16.66 -9.77 -0.40
C THR A 845 16.39 -10.41 -1.86
N VAL A 846 17.34 -10.40 -2.88
CA VAL A 846 17.21 -10.61 -4.42
C VAL A 846 18.08 -11.76 -5.15
N LYS A 847 17.71 -12.30 -6.37
CA LYS A 847 18.23 -13.51 -7.16
C LYS A 847 19.05 -13.30 -8.52
N SER A 848 19.67 -14.36 -9.15
CA SER A 848 20.64 -14.36 -10.32
C SER A 848 20.13 -14.77 -11.75
N ARG A 849 20.91 -14.58 -12.86
CA ARG A 849 20.49 -14.77 -14.29
C ARG A 849 20.45 -16.21 -14.82
N LEU A 850 21.37 -17.09 -14.42
CA LEU A 850 21.35 -18.51 -14.82
C LEU A 850 20.09 -19.19 -14.28
N LEU A 851 19.75 -18.87 -13.03
CA LEU A 851 18.53 -19.30 -12.36
C LEU A 851 17.28 -18.95 -13.16
N VAL A 852 17.20 -17.75 -13.74
CA VAL A 852 16.06 -17.31 -14.56
C VAL A 852 15.93 -18.12 -15.85
N LEU A 853 17.04 -18.54 -16.48
CA LEU A 853 16.99 -19.30 -17.73
C LEU A 853 16.64 -20.78 -17.51
N GLU A 854 17.10 -21.35 -16.41
CA GLU A 854 16.69 -22.70 -15.98
C GLU A 854 15.21 -22.72 -15.58
N GLU A 855 14.75 -21.66 -14.91
CA GLU A 855 13.33 -21.46 -14.60
C GLU A 855 12.50 -21.41 -15.90
N TYR A 856 12.95 -20.64 -16.89
CA TYR A 856 12.28 -20.51 -18.18
C TYR A 856 12.25 -21.83 -18.97
N PHE A 857 13.34 -22.60 -18.96
CA PHE A 857 13.45 -23.87 -19.69
C PHE A 857 12.48 -24.93 -19.15
N LEU A 858 12.49 -25.16 -17.84
CA LEU A 858 11.59 -26.12 -17.21
C LEU A 858 10.13 -25.73 -17.38
N ALA A 859 9.83 -24.43 -17.29
CA ALA A 859 8.48 -23.93 -17.49
C ALA A 859 7.95 -24.21 -18.91
N LEU A 860 8.77 -24.02 -19.96
CA LEU A 860 8.41 -24.37 -21.34
C LEU A 860 8.09 -25.86 -21.49
N ILE A 861 8.86 -26.72 -20.82
CA ILE A 861 8.64 -28.16 -20.85
C ILE A 861 7.30 -28.49 -20.17
N PHE A 862 7.09 -28.04 -18.93
CA PHE A 862 5.90 -28.41 -18.15
C PHE A 862 4.59 -27.91 -18.75
N GLN A 863 4.60 -26.77 -19.44
CA GLN A 863 3.40 -26.16 -20.01
C GLN A 863 3.13 -26.56 -21.47
N SER A 864 4.02 -27.33 -22.11
CA SER A 864 3.87 -27.71 -23.52
C SER A 864 2.81 -28.80 -23.74
N ARG A 865 1.97 -28.63 -24.77
CA ARG A 865 1.04 -29.69 -25.23
C ARG A 865 1.73 -30.86 -25.94
N GLN A 866 2.97 -30.68 -26.41
CA GLN A 866 3.81 -31.70 -27.06
C GLN A 866 4.87 -32.29 -26.11
N PHE A 867 4.60 -32.22 -24.81
CA PHE A 867 5.49 -32.63 -23.72
C PHE A 867 6.25 -33.94 -24.00
N GLU A 868 5.55 -34.99 -24.43
CA GLU A 868 6.07 -36.35 -24.60
C GLU A 868 7.08 -36.48 -25.75
N GLU A 869 6.93 -35.66 -26.80
CA GLU A 869 7.84 -35.65 -27.94
C GLU A 869 9.11 -34.82 -27.63
N LEU A 870 8.95 -33.76 -26.85
CA LEU A 870 10.02 -32.86 -26.43
C LEU A 870 10.96 -33.52 -25.40
N THR A 871 10.39 -34.22 -24.41
CA THR A 871 11.15 -34.91 -23.36
C THR A 871 11.95 -36.11 -23.89
N LYS A 872 11.50 -36.78 -24.95
CA LYS A 872 12.25 -37.87 -25.61
C LYS A 872 13.41 -37.37 -26.47
N LYS A 873 13.31 -36.17 -27.04
CA LYS A 873 14.30 -35.60 -27.97
C LYS A 873 15.36 -34.75 -27.26
N GLU A 874 15.05 -34.16 -26.12
CA GLU A 874 15.89 -33.12 -25.50
C GLU A 874 16.39 -33.52 -24.10
N LYS A 875 17.70 -33.79 -23.97
CA LYS A 875 18.35 -33.97 -22.66
C LYS A 875 18.44 -32.63 -21.91
N VAL A 876 18.01 -32.60 -20.65
CA VAL A 876 17.92 -31.42 -19.78
C VAL A 876 19.26 -31.11 -19.11
N LEU A 877 19.74 -29.87 -19.21
CA LEU A 877 20.97 -29.39 -18.56
C LEU A 877 20.59 -28.28 -17.58
N ILE A 878 20.56 -28.58 -16.28
CA ILE A 878 20.20 -27.67 -15.19
C ILE A 878 21.32 -27.73 -14.13
N SER A 879 21.66 -26.61 -13.54
CA SER A 879 22.71 -26.45 -12.54
C SER A 879 22.19 -26.09 -11.15
N GLU A 880 21.03 -25.44 -11.03
CA GLU A 880 20.45 -25.11 -9.73
C GLU A 880 19.95 -26.38 -9.00
N PRO A 881 20.36 -26.63 -7.74
CA PRO A 881 20.05 -27.88 -7.04
C PRO A 881 18.54 -28.19 -6.90
N VAL A 882 17.73 -27.16 -6.71
CA VAL A 882 16.26 -27.31 -6.56
C VAL A 882 15.64 -27.76 -7.89
N TYR A 883 16.08 -27.17 -9.00
CA TYR A 883 15.54 -27.47 -10.34
C TYR A 883 16.10 -28.76 -10.93
N GLN A 884 17.33 -29.14 -10.57
CA GLN A 884 17.88 -30.47 -10.87
C GLN A 884 17.03 -31.57 -10.24
N LYS A 885 16.66 -31.44 -8.96
CA LYS A 885 15.79 -32.41 -8.30
C LYS A 885 14.44 -32.51 -8.99
N ILE A 886 13.81 -31.37 -9.33
CA ILE A 886 12.53 -31.35 -10.04
C ILE A 886 12.63 -32.07 -11.40
N ALA A 887 13.71 -31.86 -12.15
CA ALA A 887 13.92 -32.55 -13.42
C ALA A 887 14.13 -34.07 -13.26
N GLN A 888 14.80 -34.50 -12.19
CA GLN A 888 14.98 -35.93 -11.90
C GLN A 888 13.65 -36.63 -11.57
N TYR A 889 12.83 -36.00 -10.72
CA TYR A 889 11.48 -36.51 -10.43
C TYR A 889 10.62 -36.58 -11.70
N LEU A 890 10.81 -35.65 -12.64
CA LEU A 890 10.12 -35.67 -13.93
C LEU A 890 10.51 -36.92 -14.75
N GLU A 891 11.79 -37.26 -14.80
CA GLU A 891 12.27 -38.46 -15.50
C GLU A 891 11.70 -39.74 -14.87
N ASP A 892 11.72 -39.85 -13.54
CA ASP A 892 11.17 -41.00 -12.80
C ASP A 892 9.65 -41.14 -12.99
N TYR A 893 8.93 -40.03 -13.03
CA TYR A 893 7.49 -39.98 -13.28
C TYR A 893 7.14 -40.49 -14.68
N LEU A 894 7.91 -40.11 -15.70
CA LEU A 894 7.72 -40.53 -17.09
C LEU A 894 8.13 -41.98 -17.33
N GLY A 895 9.08 -42.51 -16.57
CA GLY A 895 9.44 -43.94 -16.62
C GLY A 895 8.29 -44.86 -16.17
N ASN A 896 7.44 -44.39 -15.27
CA ASN A 896 6.34 -45.16 -14.66
C ASN A 896 4.95 -44.86 -15.25
N ASN A 897 4.76 -43.72 -15.93
CA ASN A 897 3.47 -43.28 -16.48
C ASN A 897 3.54 -42.95 -17.98
N LYS A 898 2.52 -43.36 -18.75
CA LYS A 898 2.49 -43.17 -20.22
C LYS A 898 2.16 -41.75 -20.71
N LYS A 899 1.60 -40.87 -19.84
CA LYS A 899 1.23 -39.49 -20.19
C LYS A 899 1.58 -38.54 -19.05
N PHE A 900 2.04 -37.34 -19.39
CA PHE A 900 2.33 -36.30 -18.40
C PHE A 900 1.05 -35.60 -17.95
N SER A 901 0.82 -35.55 -16.64
CA SER A 901 -0.22 -34.72 -16.04
C SER A 901 0.43 -33.80 -15.00
N PRO A 902 0.32 -32.47 -15.15
CA PRO A 902 0.89 -31.50 -14.21
C PRO A 902 0.43 -31.73 -12.77
N GLN A 903 -0.87 -32.05 -12.59
CA GLN A 903 -1.47 -32.27 -11.28
C GLN A 903 -0.90 -33.52 -10.60
N PHE A 904 -0.84 -34.64 -11.32
CA PHE A 904 -0.32 -35.89 -10.76
C PHE A 904 1.19 -35.84 -10.56
N PHE A 905 1.91 -35.16 -11.45
CA PHE A 905 3.35 -34.94 -11.27
C PHE A 905 3.63 -34.10 -10.01
N PHE A 906 2.88 -33.01 -9.80
CA PHE A 906 2.98 -32.19 -8.59
C PHE A 906 2.73 -32.98 -7.31
N GLU A 907 1.80 -33.93 -7.32
CA GLU A 907 1.52 -34.80 -6.17
C GLU A 907 2.69 -35.75 -5.85
N THR A 908 3.49 -36.13 -6.85
CA THR A 908 4.70 -36.94 -6.64
C THR A 908 5.91 -36.15 -6.13
N LEU A 909 5.87 -34.81 -6.17
CA LEU A 909 6.97 -33.97 -5.68
C LEU A 909 6.95 -33.84 -4.14
N PRO A 910 8.12 -33.90 -3.47
CA PRO A 910 8.24 -33.54 -2.06
C PRO A 910 7.80 -32.10 -1.77
N ALA A 911 7.23 -31.84 -0.59
CA ALA A 911 6.68 -30.53 -0.20
C ALA A 911 7.66 -29.36 -0.43
N GLU A 912 8.94 -29.58 -0.22
CA GLU A 912 10.02 -28.59 -0.38
C GLU A 912 10.24 -28.15 -1.84
N LEU A 913 9.84 -28.97 -2.82
CA LEU A 913 10.00 -28.69 -4.26
C LEU A 913 8.72 -28.15 -4.90
N LYS A 914 7.58 -28.26 -4.21
CA LYS A 914 6.26 -27.85 -4.71
C LYS A 914 6.19 -26.35 -5.02
N ASP A 915 6.68 -25.51 -4.11
CA ASP A 915 6.73 -24.06 -4.31
C ASP A 915 7.63 -23.65 -5.48
N ALA A 916 8.72 -24.38 -5.69
CA ALA A 916 9.63 -24.15 -6.80
C ALA A 916 8.98 -24.58 -8.13
N TYR A 917 8.34 -25.75 -8.18
CA TYR A 917 7.58 -26.21 -9.34
C TYR A 917 6.43 -25.27 -9.70
N ASN A 918 5.64 -24.81 -8.71
CA ASN A 918 4.55 -23.87 -8.92
C ASN A 918 5.05 -22.56 -9.56
N LYS A 919 6.20 -22.04 -9.13
CA LYS A 919 6.81 -20.84 -9.73
C LYS A 919 7.17 -21.06 -11.20
N LEU A 920 7.62 -22.26 -11.58
CA LEU A 920 7.92 -22.61 -12.98
C LEU A 920 6.65 -22.73 -13.81
N TYR A 921 5.63 -23.41 -13.28
CA TYR A 921 4.36 -23.62 -14.00
C TYR A 921 3.55 -22.33 -14.20
N LEU A 922 3.81 -21.31 -13.38
CA LEU A 922 3.15 -20.00 -13.47
C LEU A 922 3.85 -18.99 -14.39
N ILE A 923 4.95 -19.38 -15.06
CA ILE A 923 5.59 -18.50 -16.06
C ILE A 923 4.67 -18.36 -17.26
N ASP A 924 4.21 -17.13 -17.54
CA ASP A 924 3.27 -16.85 -18.61
C ASP A 924 3.98 -16.71 -19.97
N PHE A 925 3.71 -17.66 -20.88
CA PHE A 925 4.16 -17.63 -22.27
C PHE A 925 3.09 -17.10 -23.25
N GLY A 926 1.90 -16.74 -22.77
CA GLY A 926 0.75 -16.31 -23.55
C GLY A 926 0.19 -17.41 -24.48
N GLU A 927 -0.58 -17.03 -25.50
CA GLU A 927 -1.16 -17.96 -26.50
C GLU A 927 -0.08 -18.72 -27.32
N ARG A 928 1.19 -18.32 -27.22
CA ARG A 928 2.29 -18.94 -27.97
C ARG A 928 2.63 -20.33 -27.47
N ILE A 929 2.35 -20.66 -26.21
CA ILE A 929 2.59 -22.00 -25.65
C ILE A 929 1.74 -23.08 -26.34
N ASP A 930 0.63 -22.69 -26.96
CA ASP A 930 -0.24 -23.60 -27.72
C ASP A 930 0.26 -23.83 -29.15
N ASP A 931 1.19 -23.00 -29.66
CA ASP A 931 1.90 -23.21 -30.93
C ASP A 931 3.08 -24.16 -30.69
N GLY A 932 2.88 -25.46 -30.93
CA GLY A 932 3.92 -26.48 -30.79
C GLY A 932 5.19 -26.19 -31.63
N GLY A 933 5.06 -25.53 -32.78
CA GLY A 933 6.20 -25.13 -33.60
C GLY A 933 6.98 -23.95 -33.01
N TRP A 934 6.32 -23.05 -32.30
CA TRP A 934 6.99 -22.01 -31.51
C TRP A 934 7.68 -22.61 -30.28
N VAL A 935 6.97 -23.46 -29.51
CA VAL A 935 7.51 -24.09 -28.30
C VAL A 935 8.77 -24.91 -28.59
N ALA A 936 8.75 -25.71 -29.66
CA ALA A 936 9.92 -26.49 -30.07
C ALA A 936 11.14 -25.60 -30.41
N ARG A 937 10.92 -24.46 -31.08
CA ARG A 937 11.98 -23.49 -31.39
C ARG A 937 12.49 -22.79 -30.14
N GLU A 938 11.61 -22.41 -29.24
CA GLU A 938 11.98 -21.70 -28.01
C GLU A 938 12.75 -22.60 -27.05
N ILE A 939 12.35 -23.87 -26.91
CA ILE A 939 13.10 -24.88 -26.15
C ILE A 939 14.52 -25.05 -26.71
N GLN A 940 14.67 -25.13 -28.04
CA GLN A 940 16.00 -25.20 -28.65
C GLN A 940 16.83 -23.94 -28.42
N LYS A 941 16.21 -22.76 -28.47
CA LYS A 941 16.88 -21.47 -28.17
C LYS A 941 17.34 -21.40 -26.72
N THR A 942 16.45 -21.68 -25.77
CA THR A 942 16.77 -21.65 -24.34
C THR A 942 17.83 -22.70 -24.00
N LYS A 943 17.75 -23.90 -24.58
CA LYS A 943 18.77 -24.94 -24.42
C LYS A 943 20.15 -24.47 -24.90
N ILE A 944 20.23 -23.90 -26.10
CA ILE A 944 21.50 -23.35 -26.61
C ILE A 944 22.02 -22.24 -25.69
N LEU A 945 21.15 -21.39 -25.13
CA LEU A 945 21.55 -20.33 -24.20
C LEU A 945 22.08 -20.87 -22.86
N VAL A 946 21.39 -21.85 -22.26
CA VAL A 946 21.83 -22.51 -21.02
C VAL A 946 23.13 -23.26 -21.27
N GLU A 947 23.22 -24.07 -22.33
CA GLU A 947 24.45 -24.77 -22.72
C GLU A 947 25.61 -23.79 -22.99
N THR A 948 25.33 -22.64 -23.61
CA THR A 948 26.34 -21.60 -23.85
C THR A 948 26.84 -21.00 -22.54
N ILE A 949 25.97 -20.75 -21.55
CA ILE A 949 26.39 -20.22 -20.25
C ILE A 949 27.20 -21.28 -19.49
N LEU A 950 26.74 -22.52 -19.44
CA LEU A 950 27.45 -23.61 -18.77
C LEU A 950 28.81 -23.91 -19.41
N VAL A 951 28.89 -23.96 -20.75
CA VAL A 951 30.16 -24.13 -21.47
C VAL A 951 31.08 -22.92 -21.25
N LYS A 952 30.55 -21.70 -21.14
CA LYS A 952 31.36 -20.50 -20.80
C LYS A 952 31.88 -20.56 -19.37
N GLU A 953 31.07 -20.99 -18.42
CA GLU A 953 31.48 -21.17 -17.03
C GLU A 953 32.51 -22.30 -16.89
N GLU A 954 32.32 -23.44 -17.57
CA GLU A 954 33.26 -24.55 -17.59
C GLU A 954 34.56 -24.15 -18.31
N LEU A 955 34.48 -23.41 -19.41
CA LEU A 955 35.66 -22.85 -20.10
C LEU A 955 36.40 -21.87 -19.19
N GLN A 956 35.70 -21.01 -18.45
CA GLN A 956 36.31 -20.11 -17.47
C GLN A 956 36.98 -20.89 -16.34
N LYS A 957 36.33 -21.93 -15.79
CA LYS A 957 36.91 -22.81 -14.76
C LYS A 957 38.14 -23.56 -15.28
N THR A 958 38.09 -24.09 -16.50
CA THR A 958 39.19 -24.83 -17.14
C THR A 958 40.37 -23.90 -17.44
N LEU A 959 40.10 -22.67 -17.92
CA LEU A 959 41.12 -21.62 -18.13
C LEU A 959 41.72 -21.10 -16.82
N LEU A 960 40.95 -21.08 -15.73
CA LEU A 960 41.46 -20.79 -14.39
C LEU A 960 42.34 -21.93 -13.88
N GLY A 961 41.99 -23.19 -14.14
CA GLY A 961 42.82 -24.37 -13.84
C GLY A 961 44.18 -24.33 -14.54
N LEU A 962 44.21 -23.98 -15.83
CA LEU A 962 45.45 -23.78 -16.61
C LEU A 962 46.37 -22.68 -16.04
N LYS A 963 45.84 -21.72 -15.28
CA LYS A 963 46.66 -20.68 -14.61
C LYS A 963 47.29 -21.17 -13.30
N HIS A 964 46.79 -22.27 -12.73
CA HIS A 964 47.19 -22.77 -11.42
C HIS A 964 48.07 -24.03 -11.46
N GLU A 965 48.15 -24.73 -12.60
CA GLU A 965 49.02 -25.90 -12.73
C GLU A 965 50.47 -25.53 -13.07
N SER A 966 51.37 -26.03 -12.22
CA SER A 966 52.81 -26.03 -12.46
C SER A 966 53.32 -27.44 -12.15
N LYS A 967 53.70 -28.18 -13.21
CA LYS A 967 54.71 -29.27 -13.28
C LYS A 967 54.31 -30.62 -13.92
N ASP A 968 53.08 -30.88 -14.33
CA ASP A 968 52.75 -32.13 -15.07
C ASP A 968 52.40 -31.86 -16.54
N GLN A 969 53.24 -32.34 -17.48
CA GLN A 969 53.07 -32.10 -18.92
C GLN A 969 51.89 -32.90 -19.52
N SER A 970 51.47 -34.00 -18.88
CA SER A 970 50.36 -34.82 -19.38
C SER A 970 48.99 -34.18 -19.08
N GLU A 971 48.83 -33.55 -17.91
CA GLU A 971 47.62 -32.83 -17.51
C GLU A 971 47.44 -31.53 -18.30
N SER A 972 48.53 -30.77 -18.53
CA SER A 972 48.49 -29.58 -19.36
C SER A 972 48.03 -29.90 -20.79
N HIS A 973 48.50 -31.01 -21.38
CA HIS A 973 48.07 -31.39 -22.73
C HIS A 973 46.59 -31.80 -22.77
N ASN A 974 46.10 -32.50 -21.75
CA ASN A 974 44.68 -32.85 -21.62
C ASN A 974 43.78 -31.62 -21.43
N LEU A 975 44.20 -30.63 -20.63
CA LEU A 975 43.46 -29.38 -20.42
C LEU A 975 43.45 -28.51 -21.69
N ASP A 976 44.55 -28.45 -22.43
CA ASP A 976 44.62 -27.76 -23.72
C ASP A 976 43.70 -28.41 -24.77
N GLN A 977 43.68 -29.75 -24.85
CA GLN A 977 42.72 -30.48 -25.68
C GLN A 977 41.28 -30.22 -25.23
N LYS A 978 41.03 -30.12 -23.92
CA LYS A 978 39.70 -29.81 -23.38
C LYS A 978 39.27 -28.39 -23.72
N VAL A 979 40.14 -27.39 -23.63
CA VAL A 979 39.86 -26.00 -24.05
C VAL A 979 39.56 -25.92 -25.55
N LEU A 980 40.33 -26.62 -26.39
CA LEU A 980 40.07 -26.73 -27.83
C LEU A 980 38.70 -27.36 -28.10
N SER A 981 38.35 -28.43 -27.38
CA SER A 981 37.06 -29.10 -27.50
C SER A 981 35.88 -28.22 -27.08
N LEU A 982 35.99 -27.51 -25.95
CA LEU A 982 34.96 -26.60 -25.42
C LEU A 982 34.79 -25.37 -26.32
N THR A 983 35.89 -24.85 -26.87
CA THR A 983 35.85 -23.73 -27.83
C THR A 983 35.21 -24.15 -29.15
N LYS A 984 35.50 -25.36 -29.65
CA LYS A 984 34.82 -25.92 -30.82
C LYS A 984 33.32 -26.11 -30.56
N LYS A 985 32.96 -26.63 -29.38
CA LYS A 985 31.55 -26.80 -28.95
C LYS A 985 30.83 -25.45 -28.85
N LEU A 986 31.48 -24.42 -28.30
CA LEU A 986 30.91 -23.07 -28.22
C LEU A 986 30.69 -22.45 -29.61
N ASN A 987 31.61 -22.67 -30.54
CA ASN A 987 31.46 -22.22 -31.94
C ASN A 987 30.32 -22.96 -32.67
N ASP A 988 30.19 -24.26 -32.47
CA ASP A 988 29.10 -25.05 -33.06
C ASP A 988 27.73 -24.66 -32.46
N LEU A 989 27.67 -24.38 -31.15
CA LEU A 989 26.47 -23.81 -30.52
C LEU A 989 26.12 -22.43 -31.09
N GLY A 990 27.12 -21.59 -31.35
CA GLY A 990 26.95 -20.29 -32.02
C GLY A 990 26.40 -20.42 -33.44
N LYS A 991 26.86 -21.40 -34.23
CA LYS A 991 26.32 -21.69 -35.56
C LYS A 991 24.87 -22.20 -35.50
N ARG A 992 24.54 -23.06 -34.53
CA ARG A 992 23.18 -23.55 -34.31
C ARG A 992 22.23 -22.43 -33.86
N ALA A 993 22.70 -21.51 -33.02
CA ALA A 993 21.94 -20.33 -32.60
C ALA A 993 21.63 -19.38 -33.76
N LEU A 994 22.50 -19.29 -34.77
CA LEU A 994 22.30 -18.46 -35.97
C LEU A 994 21.36 -19.11 -37.00
N ALA A 995 21.18 -20.42 -36.95
CA ALA A 995 20.30 -21.17 -37.85
C ALA A 995 18.83 -21.25 -37.35
N LEU A 996 18.57 -20.85 -36.10
CA LEU A 996 17.27 -20.86 -35.40
C LEU A 996 16.76 -19.43 -35.14
#